data_AF-A0A7C6HGE0-F1
#
_entry.id   AF-A0A7C6HGE0-F1
#
_cell.length_a   1.000
_cell.length_b   1.000
_cell.length_c   1.000
_cell.angle_alpha   90.00
_cell.angle_beta   90.00
_cell.angle_gamma   90.00
#
_symmetry.space_group_name_H-M   'P 1'
#
loop_
_entity.id
_entity.type
_entity.pdbx_description
1 polymer ?
#
loop_
_entity_poly.entity_id
_entity_poly.type
_entity_poly.pdbx_seq_one_letter_code
_entity_poly.pdbx_strand_id
1 'polypeptide(L)'
;MLRKIFAFMFILIYSIPAFGVSGQAKTQSDLSGVTKTWVATDGLGRKVATQKEAGKKKKEKYVGIFYFLFMDTSYAGRRLNDKSFIYQSSGKEGVWEALVRDGIDIWAKPYFGYYENQDEWVYRKHAQMLVAAGVDFVFLDITNPNMYQSAWKTLFRVWQGIRDEGGVTPQIVFHCGDAPERMQSHLGVLWSEIYAPGKYKNLWFMWEGKPLIFGNPKNISGEQKDFFTIKRSWAFNTWTEDDGGVDRWPWIAEWPQVPGKNKSGEIEQVAVSAGFHASTSRGRSFVQGEQISNGKKDFGYSLEETKYGLAFKEQWERALELDPKVIMVTGWNEFTNGGSEVTSNTPSWPVAGTYSTVVGDLQFGKVFVDCFSVEFSRDIEPIDGFFGDNFYYQLCHYIRLFKGMDELPLGEGSHDMGLSVDLDKWGKVQPEFRDITHDITHRNHRSVTGTYHYTNDTGRNDIEYAKVSKLDDKTYFFVSCVNDIVFDDGENWMNLFLDVDQNHETGWEGYDYIINRSRDDKYATIERFAGGGWEFEEVGKAEYKVEGNRMVICVPNNLVGLEKRDNFDFKWADNSTTEGDVMQFMDLGDAAPDSRFNFRYVKKDGNIVEKEETRASKINYGVIGALGIGVVALVAIAVVLLKMQQKGIIISAVILLVAIAAIASSLHFFGRKREPEEGGENVIEETEASKRKTITLVVREDISPDADMDKLKETLVEFIDAFKKENKGVGVRVEFVKDFPAKLSGDVVLIPADSALEYMRDPKYYGKEKGPQFADLEKHGIKGEKMVESALSLGKVGTSLQWVPFNYDRAVVLCDLNVFEELGVKVPDSNWTYEDFVETVEALTQKKNSKSYTGVYLPYHQAFVWMQFVRGFGGEWFDEDNLDLVLTQGKSFEGLSSMFMLLNRGYAQANGFDAKNSLNAKCGMSFAFASQPDRNGMYFLSEEELMRNPANYAEELAKDNNLLILPLPKFPEGDVGASNTDFIHGFAMVDSSKKKNLAAKLIGFSQSVEGQKILNKYYGGIPSNVDAQKEDFWKVGVFASQANAENALMGIEHDRRDDFFEALHDSKDLFEENIRLRAMFSRVLFRDLERLNNKGTKDRVGDAVVDALKQLERQSSITIKLAERR
;
A
#
# COMPACT_ATOMS: atom_id res chain seq x y z
N MET A 1 -27.98 -95.48 -4.79
CA MET A 1 -26.99 -95.94 -3.80
C MET A 1 -25.62 -95.76 -4.42
N LEU A 2 -25.09 -94.54 -4.30
CA LEU A 2 -23.72 -94.07 -4.63
C LEU A 2 -23.77 -92.54 -4.40
N ARG A 3 -24.10 -92.25 -3.14
CA ARG A 3 -24.15 -90.97 -2.40
C ARG A 3 -23.30 -91.30 -1.16
N LYS A 4 -22.28 -90.49 -0.84
CA LYS A 4 -21.08 -90.73 0.01
C LYS A 4 -19.85 -91.07 -0.85
N ILE A 5 -18.64 -90.54 -0.73
CA ILE A 5 -17.91 -89.69 0.24
C ILE A 5 -16.60 -89.27 -0.48
N PHE A 6 -16.22 -87.97 -0.46
CA PHE A 6 -14.88 -87.36 -0.66
C PHE A 6 -15.14 -85.85 -0.90
N ALA A 7 -15.31 -84.93 0.05
CA ALA A 7 -14.81 -84.75 1.42
C ALA A 7 -13.27 -84.75 1.51
N PHE A 8 -12.71 -83.53 1.48
CA PHE A 8 -11.33 -83.10 1.77
C PHE A 8 -10.23 -83.27 0.69
N MET A 9 -9.73 -82.10 0.24
CA MET A 9 -8.40 -81.76 -0.29
C MET A 9 -7.93 -82.26 -1.67
N PHE A 10 -7.83 -81.31 -2.62
CA PHE A 10 -6.58 -80.71 -3.16
C PHE A 10 -7.04 -79.68 -4.22
N ILE A 11 -7.20 -78.39 -3.88
CA ILE A 11 -6.19 -77.31 -3.93
C ILE A 11 -5.33 -77.35 -5.21
N LEU A 12 -5.35 -76.21 -5.91
CA LEU A 12 -4.42 -75.69 -6.94
C LEU A 12 -4.81 -75.87 -8.43
N ILE A 13 -5.22 -74.71 -9.00
CA ILE A 13 -4.74 -74.14 -10.27
C ILE A 13 -5.43 -74.60 -11.59
N TYR A 14 -6.40 -73.80 -12.07
CA TYR A 14 -6.31 -72.92 -13.27
C TYR A 14 -7.73 -72.58 -13.77
N SER A 15 -8.20 -71.39 -13.43
CA SER A 15 -9.24 -70.67 -14.17
C SER A 15 -9.01 -69.18 -13.96
N ILE A 16 -8.48 -68.51 -14.98
CA ILE A 16 -8.21 -67.08 -15.03
C ILE A 16 -9.45 -66.38 -15.59
N PRO A 17 -10.00 -65.39 -14.87
CA PRO A 17 -10.52 -64.19 -15.49
C PRO A 17 -9.79 -62.94 -14.95
N ALA A 18 -9.55 -61.98 -15.83
CA ALA A 18 -8.75 -60.79 -15.59
C ALA A 18 -9.22 -59.97 -14.37
N PHE A 19 -8.28 -59.70 -13.46
CA PHE A 19 -8.43 -58.66 -12.44
C PHE A 19 -8.36 -57.29 -13.12
N GLY A 20 -9.52 -56.68 -13.35
CA GLY A 20 -9.64 -55.25 -13.55
C GLY A 20 -9.53 -54.55 -12.19
N VAL A 21 -8.42 -53.86 -11.96
CA VAL A 21 -8.30 -52.90 -10.85
C VAL A 21 -9.19 -51.70 -11.22
N SER A 22 -10.43 -51.69 -10.74
CA SER A 22 -11.26 -50.49 -10.72
C SER A 22 -10.76 -49.58 -9.61
N GLY A 23 -9.73 -48.79 -9.89
CA GLY A 23 -9.42 -47.62 -9.09
C GLY A 23 -10.55 -46.62 -9.28
N GLN A 24 -11.51 -46.57 -8.36
CA GLN A 24 -12.41 -45.42 -8.25
C GLN A 24 -11.54 -44.20 -7.94
N ALA A 25 -11.45 -43.26 -8.88
CA ALA A 25 -10.92 -41.94 -8.62
C ALA A 25 -11.77 -41.29 -7.52
N LYS A 26 -11.17 -41.00 -6.36
CA LYS A 26 -11.79 -40.18 -5.33
C LYS A 26 -12.20 -38.84 -5.97
N THR A 27 -13.46 -38.45 -5.80
CA THR A 27 -13.92 -37.12 -6.20
C THR A 27 -13.21 -36.04 -5.36
N GLN A 28 -12.97 -34.87 -5.94
CA GLN A 28 -12.30 -33.72 -5.29
C GLN A 28 -12.92 -33.34 -3.92
N SER A 29 -14.19 -33.71 -3.68
CA SER A 29 -14.90 -33.55 -2.40
C SER A 29 -14.32 -34.32 -1.22
N ASP A 30 -13.60 -35.42 -1.47
CA ASP A 30 -12.97 -36.25 -0.42
C ASP A 30 -11.55 -35.79 -0.09
N LEU A 31 -10.90 -35.03 -0.98
CA LEU A 31 -9.52 -34.54 -0.79
C LEU A 31 -9.47 -33.11 -0.23
N SER A 32 -10.58 -32.33 -0.26
CA SER A 32 -10.72 -31.06 0.46
C SER A 32 -10.86 -31.24 1.99
N GLY A 33 -10.30 -32.32 2.55
CA GLY A 33 -10.47 -32.80 3.92
C GLY A 33 -9.75 -32.00 4.99
N VAL A 34 -8.65 -31.39 4.60
CA VAL A 34 -7.61 -30.85 5.49
C VAL A 34 -8.06 -29.56 6.17
N THR A 35 -8.69 -28.65 5.42
CA THR A 35 -9.01 -27.27 5.86
C THR A 35 -10.43 -27.11 6.43
N LYS A 36 -11.19 -28.21 6.54
CA LYS A 36 -12.65 -28.22 6.80
C LYS A 36 -13.08 -27.52 8.07
N THR A 37 -12.19 -27.48 9.07
CA THR A 37 -12.50 -27.02 10.42
C THR A 37 -11.53 -25.97 10.92
N TRP A 38 -10.66 -25.45 10.06
CA TRP A 38 -9.75 -24.37 10.41
C TRP A 38 -10.52 -23.11 10.76
N VAL A 39 -10.04 -22.39 11.76
CA VAL A 39 -10.60 -21.11 12.21
C VAL A 39 -9.59 -20.01 11.96
N ALA A 40 -10.01 -18.76 11.81
CA ALA A 40 -9.13 -17.64 11.56
C ALA A 40 -9.78 -16.33 12.00
N THR A 41 -8.94 -15.36 12.32
CA THR A 41 -9.30 -13.97 12.52
C THR A 41 -8.40 -13.12 11.64
N ASP A 42 -8.97 -12.21 10.85
CA ASP A 42 -8.18 -11.32 10.00
C ASP A 42 -7.60 -10.12 10.77
N GLY A 43 -6.78 -9.29 10.11
CA GLY A 43 -6.14 -8.13 10.72
C GLY A 43 -7.10 -7.01 11.19
N LEU A 44 -8.41 -7.16 10.99
CA LEU A 44 -9.45 -6.28 11.54
C LEU A 44 -10.20 -6.92 12.72
N GLY A 45 -9.78 -8.10 13.19
CA GLY A 45 -10.47 -8.84 14.23
C GLY A 45 -11.74 -9.57 13.76
N ARG A 46 -11.99 -9.69 12.44
CA ARG A 46 -13.17 -10.37 11.91
C ARG A 46 -12.92 -11.87 11.85
N LYS A 47 -13.79 -12.63 12.50
CA LYS A 47 -13.73 -14.10 12.50
C LYS A 47 -14.36 -14.67 11.21
N VAL A 48 -13.69 -15.63 10.59
CA VAL A 48 -14.30 -16.42 9.51
C VAL A 48 -15.47 -17.24 10.06
N ALA A 49 -16.49 -17.45 9.23
CA ALA A 49 -17.69 -18.17 9.65
C ALA A 49 -17.36 -19.57 10.18
N THR A 50 -18.08 -19.97 11.22
CA THR A 50 -18.07 -21.31 11.82
C THR A 50 -19.25 -22.13 11.29
N GLN A 51 -19.26 -23.44 11.56
CA GLN A 51 -20.40 -24.29 11.18
C GLN A 51 -21.74 -23.84 11.79
N LYS A 52 -21.72 -23.20 12.97
CA LYS A 52 -22.91 -22.62 13.62
C LYS A 52 -23.55 -21.53 12.76
N GLU A 53 -22.75 -20.75 12.05
CA GLU A 53 -23.20 -19.65 11.19
C GLU A 53 -23.46 -20.11 9.76
N ALA A 54 -22.55 -20.93 9.21
CA ALA A 54 -22.61 -21.41 7.83
C ALA A 54 -23.63 -22.53 7.59
N GLY A 55 -24.01 -23.25 8.65
CA GLY A 55 -24.80 -24.47 8.56
C GLY A 55 -24.02 -25.64 7.95
N LYS A 56 -24.72 -26.76 7.78
CA LYS A 56 -24.14 -27.99 7.19
C LYS A 56 -23.77 -27.75 5.73
N LYS A 57 -22.71 -28.43 5.29
CA LYS A 57 -22.27 -28.47 3.89
C LYS A 57 -23.44 -28.71 2.93
N LYS A 58 -23.60 -27.79 1.98
CA LYS A 58 -24.61 -27.80 0.93
C LYS A 58 -24.07 -28.52 -0.31
N LYS A 59 -24.95 -29.17 -1.06
CA LYS A 59 -24.60 -29.85 -2.32
C LYS A 59 -24.74 -28.87 -3.50
N GLU A 60 -23.97 -29.10 -4.56
CA GLU A 60 -24.04 -28.34 -5.82
C GLU A 60 -23.81 -26.82 -5.67
N LYS A 61 -22.88 -26.43 -4.79
CA LYS A 61 -22.46 -25.03 -4.59
C LYS A 61 -20.98 -24.89 -4.95
N TYR A 62 -20.69 -24.06 -5.95
CA TYR A 62 -19.35 -23.90 -6.50
C TYR A 62 -18.92 -22.44 -6.52
N VAL A 63 -17.63 -22.19 -6.27
CA VAL A 63 -17.03 -20.86 -6.32
C VAL A 63 -15.87 -20.87 -7.31
N GLY A 64 -15.93 -19.97 -8.28
CA GLY A 64 -14.85 -19.70 -9.22
C GLY A 64 -14.17 -18.37 -8.92
N ILE A 65 -12.87 -18.24 -9.17
CA ILE A 65 -12.16 -16.95 -9.05
C ILE A 65 -11.43 -16.58 -10.35
N PHE A 66 -11.49 -15.30 -10.72
CA PHE A 66 -10.84 -14.80 -11.92
C PHE A 66 -9.32 -14.74 -11.70
N TYR A 67 -8.54 -15.36 -12.59
CA TYR A 67 -7.11 -15.52 -12.42
C TYR A 67 -6.33 -14.94 -13.60
N PHE A 68 -5.42 -14.02 -13.30
CA PHE A 68 -4.74 -13.17 -14.27
C PHE A 68 -3.35 -13.72 -14.61
N LEU A 69 -2.92 -13.60 -15.87
CA LEU A 69 -1.68 -14.19 -16.41
C LEU A 69 -0.73 -13.15 -17.03
N PHE A 70 -0.93 -11.88 -16.70
CA PHE A 70 -0.33 -10.73 -17.39
C PHE A 70 1.08 -10.38 -16.94
N MET A 71 1.52 -10.84 -15.77
CA MET A 71 2.86 -10.54 -15.23
C MET A 71 3.90 -11.40 -15.97
N ASP A 72 4.22 -11.04 -17.21
CA ASP A 72 5.14 -11.81 -18.06
C ASP A 72 6.46 -11.09 -18.37
N THR A 73 7.38 -11.82 -19.01
CA THR A 73 8.74 -11.34 -19.29
C THR A 73 8.80 -10.21 -20.33
N SER A 74 7.69 -9.82 -20.95
CA SER A 74 7.66 -8.66 -21.86
C SER A 74 7.92 -7.32 -21.14
N TYR A 75 7.88 -7.34 -19.80
CA TYR A 75 8.26 -6.24 -18.93
C TYR A 75 9.71 -6.28 -18.46
N ALA A 76 10.51 -7.29 -18.85
CA ALA A 76 11.92 -7.37 -18.48
C ALA A 76 12.69 -6.11 -18.91
N GLY A 77 13.49 -5.56 -18.00
CA GLY A 77 14.25 -4.32 -18.20
C GLY A 77 13.41 -3.04 -18.12
N ARG A 78 12.09 -3.11 -17.93
CA ARG A 78 11.27 -1.92 -17.71
C ARG A 78 11.29 -1.49 -16.25
N ARG A 79 11.16 -0.17 -16.02
CA ARG A 79 11.00 0.40 -14.68
C ARG A 79 9.70 -0.09 -14.03
N LEU A 80 9.77 -0.42 -12.75
CA LEU A 80 8.60 -0.70 -11.92
C LEU A 80 8.05 0.60 -11.31
N ASN A 81 6.76 0.88 -11.52
CA ASN A 81 6.05 2.03 -10.95
C ASN A 81 4.95 1.53 -10.00
N ASP A 82 5.36 1.10 -8.81
CA ASP A 82 4.45 0.71 -7.72
C ASP A 82 3.85 1.94 -7.03
N LYS A 83 2.56 2.16 -7.23
CA LYS A 83 1.89 3.36 -6.72
C LYS A 83 1.63 3.32 -5.23
N SER A 84 1.49 2.16 -4.60
CA SER A 84 1.29 2.10 -3.15
C SER A 84 2.57 2.48 -2.44
N PHE A 85 3.71 1.97 -2.93
CA PHE A 85 5.02 2.35 -2.44
C PHE A 85 5.33 3.83 -2.70
N ILE A 86 5.08 4.32 -3.93
CA ILE A 86 5.25 5.75 -4.28
C ILE A 86 4.41 6.66 -3.39
N TYR A 87 3.18 6.26 -3.07
CA TYR A 87 2.32 7.04 -2.18
C TYR A 87 2.88 7.08 -0.76
N GLN A 88 3.33 5.94 -0.21
CA GLN A 88 3.90 5.87 1.14
C GLN A 88 5.20 6.68 1.25
N SER A 89 6.02 6.72 0.20
CA SER A 89 7.31 7.42 0.20
C SER A 89 7.19 8.92 -0.06
N SER A 90 6.25 9.33 -0.91
CA SER A 90 6.26 10.67 -1.53
C SER A 90 4.88 11.32 -1.62
N GLY A 91 3.88 10.76 -0.93
CA GLY A 91 2.52 11.27 -0.92
C GLY A 91 1.83 11.21 -2.28
N LYS A 92 0.73 11.96 -2.41
CA LYS A 92 -0.06 12.00 -3.65
C LYS A 92 0.73 12.63 -4.81
N GLU A 93 1.63 13.56 -4.51
CA GLU A 93 2.50 14.25 -5.46
C GLU A 93 3.39 13.25 -6.21
N GLY A 94 4.01 12.31 -5.50
CA GLY A 94 4.79 11.24 -6.11
C GLY A 94 3.96 10.37 -7.06
N VAL A 95 2.70 10.08 -6.70
CA VAL A 95 1.79 9.28 -7.55
C VAL A 95 1.43 10.06 -8.81
N TRP A 96 1.18 11.37 -8.70
CA TRP A 96 0.95 12.23 -9.85
C TRP A 96 2.12 12.24 -10.82
N GLU A 97 3.34 12.41 -10.31
CA GLU A 97 4.55 12.31 -11.11
C GLU A 97 4.74 10.92 -11.74
N ALA A 98 4.27 9.86 -11.07
CA ALA A 98 4.40 8.51 -11.59
C ALA A 98 3.55 8.27 -12.85
N LEU A 99 2.40 8.95 -13.01
CA LEU A 99 1.51 8.74 -14.17
C LEU A 99 2.17 9.10 -15.51
N VAL A 100 3.17 9.97 -15.46
CA VAL A 100 3.90 10.39 -16.64
C VAL A 100 5.14 9.55 -16.92
N ARG A 101 5.58 8.73 -15.97
CA ARG A 101 6.77 7.88 -16.12
C ARG A 101 6.46 6.72 -17.08
N ASP A 102 7.49 6.29 -17.80
CA ASP A 102 7.44 5.04 -18.55
C ASP A 102 7.81 3.87 -17.62
N GLY A 103 7.27 2.68 -17.89
CA GLY A 103 7.45 1.51 -17.03
C GLY A 103 6.21 0.61 -16.99
N ILE A 104 6.23 -0.37 -16.09
CA ILE A 104 5.07 -1.16 -15.70
C ILE A 104 4.40 -0.51 -14.48
N ASP A 105 3.10 -0.25 -14.60
CA ASP A 105 2.28 0.37 -13.57
C ASP A 105 1.66 -0.70 -12.67
N ILE A 106 2.04 -0.70 -11.38
CA ILE A 106 1.52 -1.60 -10.34
C ILE A 106 0.68 -0.79 -9.34
N TRP A 107 -0.51 -1.28 -8.96
CA TRP A 107 -1.40 -0.55 -8.03
C TRP A 107 -1.01 -0.72 -6.56
N ALA A 108 -0.44 -1.87 -6.18
CA ALA A 108 0.18 -2.09 -4.88
C ALA A 108 1.21 -3.23 -4.92
N LYS A 109 2.14 -3.23 -3.97
CA LYS A 109 3.14 -4.29 -3.79
C LYS A 109 2.46 -5.64 -3.48
N PRO A 110 2.57 -6.66 -4.35
CA PRO A 110 2.13 -8.01 -4.02
C PRO A 110 2.89 -8.53 -2.81
N TYR A 111 2.22 -9.27 -1.91
CA TYR A 111 2.90 -9.82 -0.74
C TYR A 111 4.06 -10.75 -1.14
N PHE A 112 3.86 -11.60 -2.15
CA PHE A 112 4.90 -12.49 -2.68
C PHE A 112 5.93 -11.79 -3.59
N GLY A 113 5.97 -10.45 -3.59
CA GLY A 113 6.84 -9.64 -4.44
C GLY A 113 6.36 -9.53 -5.89
N TYR A 114 7.08 -8.79 -6.73
CA TYR A 114 6.73 -8.50 -8.12
C TYR A 114 7.01 -9.71 -9.04
N TYR A 115 6.45 -10.87 -8.74
CA TYR A 115 6.71 -12.12 -9.45
C TYR A 115 6.21 -12.08 -10.90
N GLU A 116 6.84 -12.88 -11.76
CA GLU A 116 6.26 -13.22 -13.07
C GLU A 116 5.39 -14.49 -12.96
N ASN A 117 4.40 -14.61 -13.83
CA ASN A 117 3.50 -15.76 -13.95
C ASN A 117 4.20 -17.03 -14.51
N GLN A 118 5.46 -17.25 -14.17
CA GLN A 118 6.18 -18.52 -14.31
C GLN A 118 6.84 -18.95 -13.00
N ASP A 119 6.71 -18.15 -11.94
CA ASP A 119 7.20 -18.47 -10.61
C ASP A 119 6.39 -19.63 -10.02
N GLU A 120 6.99 -20.83 -10.06
CA GLU A 120 6.36 -22.07 -9.60
C GLU A 120 6.02 -22.03 -8.11
N TRP A 121 6.83 -21.35 -7.32
CA TRP A 121 6.63 -21.20 -5.89
C TRP A 121 5.33 -20.44 -5.61
N VAL A 122 5.10 -19.34 -6.33
CA VAL A 122 3.87 -18.54 -6.23
C VAL A 122 2.65 -19.36 -6.65
N TYR A 123 2.76 -20.18 -7.70
CA TYR A 123 1.65 -21.08 -8.10
C TYR A 123 1.32 -22.16 -7.08
N ARG A 124 2.29 -22.63 -6.28
CA ARG A 124 2.03 -23.51 -5.13
C ARG A 124 1.32 -22.76 -4.01
N LYS A 125 1.80 -21.57 -3.62
CA LYS A 125 1.13 -20.73 -2.60
C LYS A 125 -0.29 -20.34 -3.01
N HIS A 126 -0.53 -20.00 -4.27
CA HIS A 126 -1.88 -19.72 -4.78
C HIS A 126 -2.79 -20.96 -4.71
N ALA A 127 -2.28 -22.16 -4.99
CA ALA A 127 -3.07 -23.38 -4.84
C ALA A 127 -3.49 -23.61 -3.38
N GLN A 128 -2.56 -23.47 -2.43
CA GLN A 128 -2.81 -23.61 -0.98
C GLN A 128 -3.89 -22.65 -0.52
N MET A 129 -3.69 -21.35 -0.78
CA MET A 129 -4.63 -20.31 -0.36
C MET A 129 -6.03 -20.51 -0.95
N LEU A 130 -6.13 -20.77 -2.26
CA LEU A 130 -7.43 -20.94 -2.90
C LEU A 130 -8.15 -22.22 -2.46
N VAL A 131 -7.42 -23.30 -2.18
CA VAL A 131 -7.97 -24.52 -1.57
C VAL A 131 -8.47 -24.25 -0.15
N ALA A 132 -7.67 -23.56 0.67
CA ALA A 132 -8.03 -23.24 2.05
C ALA A 132 -9.25 -22.32 2.13
N ALA A 133 -9.39 -21.38 1.20
CA ALA A 133 -10.59 -20.55 1.04
C ALA A 133 -11.83 -21.35 0.57
N GLY A 134 -11.62 -22.50 -0.08
CA GLY A 134 -12.69 -23.36 -0.59
C GLY A 134 -13.12 -23.06 -2.03
N VAL A 135 -12.23 -22.46 -2.84
CA VAL A 135 -12.43 -22.18 -4.26
C VAL A 135 -12.37 -23.49 -5.07
N ASP A 136 -13.36 -23.73 -5.92
CA ASP A 136 -13.47 -24.97 -6.70
C ASP A 136 -12.73 -24.89 -8.04
N PHE A 137 -12.72 -23.72 -8.68
CA PHE A 137 -12.00 -23.50 -9.93
C PHE A 137 -11.45 -22.08 -10.07
N VAL A 138 -10.36 -21.95 -10.83
CA VAL A 138 -9.91 -20.68 -11.38
C VAL A 138 -10.37 -20.58 -12.83
N PHE A 139 -10.71 -19.38 -13.28
CA PHE A 139 -10.93 -19.12 -14.69
C PHE A 139 -9.85 -18.17 -15.23
N LEU A 140 -9.05 -18.66 -16.17
CA LEU A 140 -7.84 -17.99 -16.65
C LEU A 140 -8.18 -16.93 -17.69
N ASP A 141 -7.68 -15.72 -17.49
CA ASP A 141 -7.82 -14.65 -18.46
C ASP A 141 -6.95 -14.90 -19.70
N ILE A 142 -7.60 -15.26 -20.80
CA ILE A 142 -7.01 -15.24 -22.14
C ILE A 142 -7.92 -14.45 -23.10
N THR A 143 -8.50 -13.34 -22.62
CA THR A 143 -9.39 -12.49 -23.43
C THR A 143 -8.63 -11.68 -24.48
N ASN A 144 -7.33 -11.47 -24.29
CA ASN A 144 -6.44 -10.67 -25.13
C ASN A 144 -5.82 -11.47 -26.30
N PRO A 145 -5.22 -10.83 -27.33
CA PRO A 145 -4.62 -11.58 -28.44
C PRO A 145 -3.47 -12.51 -27.98
N ASN A 146 -2.76 -12.10 -26.93
CA ASN A 146 -1.80 -12.94 -26.24
C ASN A 146 -2.56 -13.90 -25.30
N MET A 147 -2.27 -15.19 -25.43
CA MET A 147 -2.86 -16.25 -24.59
C MET A 147 -1.98 -16.60 -23.37
N TYR A 148 -0.85 -15.93 -23.17
CA TYR A 148 0.08 -16.17 -22.04
C TYR A 148 0.46 -17.65 -21.89
N GLN A 149 0.83 -18.28 -23.00
CA GLN A 149 1.02 -19.74 -23.07
C GLN A 149 2.07 -20.28 -22.10
N SER A 150 3.18 -19.57 -21.92
CA SER A 150 4.20 -19.95 -20.93
C SER A 150 3.60 -20.00 -19.52
N ALA A 151 2.80 -18.99 -19.16
CA ALA A 151 2.22 -18.88 -17.84
C ALA A 151 1.25 -20.02 -17.52
N TRP A 152 0.22 -20.21 -18.34
CA TRP A 152 -0.73 -21.29 -18.06
C TRP A 152 -0.12 -22.68 -18.25
N LYS A 153 0.89 -22.88 -19.12
CA LYS A 153 1.59 -24.18 -19.20
C LYS A 153 2.33 -24.48 -17.90
N THR A 154 2.98 -23.48 -17.31
CA THR A 154 3.63 -23.61 -16.01
C THR A 154 2.61 -23.87 -14.91
N LEU A 155 1.49 -23.14 -14.88
CA LEU A 155 0.39 -23.37 -13.93
C LEU A 155 -0.12 -24.82 -13.99
N PHE A 156 -0.44 -25.32 -15.19
CA PHE A 156 -0.92 -26.69 -15.39
C PHE A 156 0.12 -27.73 -14.94
N ARG A 157 1.41 -27.50 -15.23
CA ARG A 157 2.49 -28.40 -14.79
C ARG A 157 2.63 -28.41 -13.27
N VAL A 158 2.67 -27.25 -12.63
CA VAL A 158 2.83 -27.14 -11.17
C VAL A 158 1.63 -27.75 -10.46
N TRP A 159 0.40 -27.40 -10.88
CA TRP A 159 -0.82 -27.92 -10.25
C TRP A 159 -1.05 -29.41 -10.52
N GLN A 160 -0.61 -29.92 -11.66
CA GLN A 160 -0.54 -31.36 -11.87
C GLN A 160 0.47 -32.01 -10.91
N GLY A 161 1.65 -31.41 -10.74
CA GLY A 161 2.68 -31.87 -9.79
C GLY A 161 2.15 -31.97 -8.36
N ILE A 162 1.46 -30.93 -7.88
CA ILE A 162 0.80 -30.93 -6.56
C ILE A 162 -0.16 -32.12 -6.42
N ARG A 163 -0.96 -32.42 -7.47
CA ARG A 163 -1.90 -33.55 -7.44
C ARG A 163 -1.23 -34.92 -7.56
N ASP A 164 -0.12 -35.01 -8.28
CA ASP A 164 0.69 -36.23 -8.38
C ASP A 164 1.39 -36.53 -7.05
N GLU A 165 1.73 -35.50 -6.29
CA GLU A 165 2.22 -35.55 -4.90
C GLU A 165 1.10 -35.87 -3.88
N GLY A 166 -0.15 -36.01 -4.32
CA GLY A 166 -1.30 -36.32 -3.46
C GLY A 166 -2.04 -35.11 -2.88
N GLY A 167 -1.60 -33.89 -3.20
CA GLY A 167 -2.25 -32.64 -2.83
C GLY A 167 -3.49 -32.32 -3.67
N VAL A 168 -4.04 -31.14 -3.43
CA VAL A 168 -5.23 -30.63 -4.11
C VAL A 168 -4.99 -29.24 -4.67
N THR A 169 -5.70 -28.94 -5.76
CA THR A 169 -5.72 -27.62 -6.37
C THR A 169 -7.15 -27.31 -6.83
N PRO A 170 -7.50 -26.04 -7.05
CA PRO A 170 -8.69 -25.72 -7.84
C PRO A 170 -8.61 -26.37 -9.22
N GLN A 171 -9.76 -26.57 -9.86
CA GLN A 171 -9.83 -26.92 -11.27
C GLN A 171 -9.66 -25.66 -12.15
N ILE A 172 -9.55 -25.83 -13.46
CA ILE A 172 -9.21 -24.76 -14.39
C ILE A 172 -10.26 -24.66 -15.50
N VAL A 173 -10.64 -23.42 -15.79
CA VAL A 173 -11.50 -22.99 -16.90
C VAL A 173 -10.76 -21.94 -17.71
N PHE A 174 -10.85 -21.95 -19.04
CA PHE A 174 -10.32 -20.86 -19.87
C PHE A 174 -11.41 -19.83 -20.20
N HIS A 175 -11.07 -18.54 -20.12
CA HIS A 175 -11.95 -17.44 -20.51
C HIS A 175 -11.43 -16.72 -21.77
N CYS A 176 -12.06 -16.99 -22.91
CA CYS A 176 -11.67 -16.48 -24.23
C CYS A 176 -12.22 -15.09 -24.58
N GLY A 177 -13.01 -14.48 -23.69
CA GLY A 177 -13.72 -13.22 -23.96
C GLY A 177 -14.93 -13.39 -24.86
N ASP A 178 -15.55 -12.26 -25.22
CA ASP A 178 -16.87 -12.28 -25.87
C ASP A 178 -16.84 -12.17 -27.42
N ALA A 179 -15.66 -11.96 -28.00
CA ALA A 179 -15.51 -11.89 -29.44
C ALA A 179 -15.53 -13.31 -30.05
N PRO A 180 -16.43 -13.61 -31.03
CA PRO A 180 -16.47 -14.92 -31.70
C PRO A 180 -15.11 -15.35 -32.27
N GLU A 181 -14.35 -14.39 -32.81
CA GLU A 181 -13.12 -14.69 -33.56
C GLU A 181 -11.96 -14.98 -32.62
N ARG A 182 -11.99 -14.35 -31.45
CA ARG A 182 -11.06 -14.61 -30.36
C ARG A 182 -11.27 -16.02 -29.81
N MET A 183 -12.52 -16.42 -29.57
CA MET A 183 -12.82 -17.78 -29.13
C MET A 183 -12.38 -18.82 -30.16
N GLN A 184 -12.69 -18.61 -31.45
CA GLN A 184 -12.32 -19.55 -32.51
C GLN A 184 -10.80 -19.76 -32.58
N SER A 185 -10.01 -18.68 -32.55
CA SER A 185 -8.55 -18.78 -32.61
C SER A 185 -7.96 -19.45 -31.37
N HIS A 186 -8.40 -19.03 -30.17
CA HIS A 186 -7.88 -19.58 -28.91
C HIS A 186 -8.26 -21.04 -28.73
N LEU A 187 -9.50 -21.40 -29.05
CA LEU A 187 -9.96 -22.78 -28.94
C LEU A 187 -9.19 -23.70 -29.89
N GLY A 188 -8.77 -23.24 -31.07
CA GLY A 188 -7.91 -24.02 -31.96
C GLY A 188 -6.59 -24.44 -31.28
N VAL A 189 -5.94 -23.51 -30.59
CA VAL A 189 -4.71 -23.79 -29.82
C VAL A 189 -5.00 -24.72 -28.65
N LEU A 190 -5.95 -24.36 -27.78
CA LEU A 190 -6.30 -25.15 -26.59
C LEU A 190 -6.73 -26.59 -26.96
N TRP A 191 -7.48 -26.74 -28.05
CA TRP A 191 -7.90 -28.04 -28.56
C TRP A 191 -6.69 -28.91 -28.92
N SER A 192 -5.76 -28.37 -29.70
CA SER A 192 -4.58 -29.11 -30.15
C SER A 192 -3.62 -29.47 -29.01
N GLU A 193 -3.48 -28.61 -28.01
CA GLU A 193 -2.46 -28.76 -26.97
C GLU A 193 -2.97 -29.50 -25.72
N ILE A 194 -4.23 -29.29 -25.34
CA ILE A 194 -4.80 -29.78 -24.06
C ILE A 194 -5.92 -30.78 -24.31
N TYR A 195 -6.99 -30.36 -24.99
CA TYR A 195 -8.26 -31.08 -24.93
C TYR A 195 -8.31 -32.32 -25.83
N ALA A 196 -7.91 -32.23 -27.10
CA ALA A 196 -7.90 -33.37 -28.00
C ALA A 196 -6.91 -34.47 -27.57
N PRO A 197 -5.68 -34.14 -27.09
CA PRO A 197 -4.78 -35.14 -26.52
C PRO A 197 -5.21 -35.67 -25.14
N GLY A 198 -6.15 -34.99 -24.47
CA GLY A 198 -6.60 -35.38 -23.14
C GLY A 198 -5.60 -35.10 -22.02
N LYS A 199 -4.77 -34.06 -22.15
CA LYS A 199 -3.79 -33.70 -21.12
C LYS A 199 -4.46 -33.02 -19.93
N TYR A 200 -4.00 -33.35 -18.71
CA TYR A 200 -4.45 -32.72 -17.47
C TYR A 200 -5.97 -32.85 -17.20
N LYS A 201 -6.59 -33.96 -17.59
CA LYS A 201 -8.05 -34.17 -17.47
C LYS A 201 -8.61 -33.92 -16.06
N ASN A 202 -7.86 -34.29 -15.03
CA ASN A 202 -8.20 -34.05 -13.63
C ASN A 202 -8.27 -32.55 -13.29
N LEU A 203 -7.47 -31.70 -13.94
CA LEU A 203 -7.49 -30.25 -13.75
C LEU A 203 -8.69 -29.56 -14.43
N TRP A 204 -9.42 -30.21 -15.34
CA TRP A 204 -10.53 -29.55 -16.05
C TRP A 204 -11.77 -29.44 -15.16
N PHE A 205 -12.34 -28.24 -15.03
CA PHE A 205 -13.63 -28.08 -14.35
C PHE A 205 -14.76 -28.60 -15.25
N MET A 206 -15.59 -29.48 -14.70
CA MET A 206 -16.67 -30.15 -15.44
C MET A 206 -18.02 -29.53 -15.08
N TRP A 207 -18.79 -29.08 -16.06
CA TRP A 207 -20.15 -28.60 -15.91
C TRP A 207 -21.09 -29.36 -16.85
N GLU A 208 -22.20 -29.88 -16.31
CA GLU A 208 -23.16 -30.71 -17.06
C GLU A 208 -22.51 -31.92 -17.76
N GLY A 209 -21.48 -32.50 -17.13
CA GLY A 209 -20.76 -33.68 -17.64
C GLY A 209 -19.70 -33.38 -18.72
N LYS A 210 -19.45 -32.11 -19.06
CA LYS A 210 -18.47 -31.69 -20.06
C LYS A 210 -17.50 -30.64 -19.50
N PRO A 211 -16.29 -30.48 -20.05
CA PRO A 211 -15.41 -29.39 -19.63
C PRO A 211 -16.08 -28.03 -19.88
N LEU A 212 -15.98 -27.14 -18.89
CA LEU A 212 -16.50 -25.79 -18.99
C LEU A 212 -15.48 -24.88 -19.71
N ILE A 213 -15.96 -24.01 -20.58
CA ILE A 213 -15.16 -22.93 -21.18
C ILE A 213 -16.01 -21.66 -21.32
N PHE A 214 -15.39 -20.50 -21.13
CA PHE A 214 -16.05 -19.23 -21.34
C PHE A 214 -15.68 -18.59 -22.68
N GLY A 215 -16.70 -18.21 -23.44
CA GLY A 215 -16.51 -17.50 -24.70
C GLY A 215 -17.76 -17.42 -25.56
N ASN A 216 -17.66 -16.74 -26.70
CA ASN A 216 -18.76 -16.60 -27.65
C ASN A 216 -18.74 -17.71 -28.73
N PRO A 217 -19.68 -18.68 -28.68
CA PRO A 217 -19.62 -19.89 -29.51
C PRO A 217 -20.06 -19.69 -30.97
N LYS A 218 -20.37 -18.46 -31.41
CA LYS A 218 -20.99 -18.20 -32.73
C LYS A 218 -20.24 -18.83 -33.90
N ASN A 219 -18.91 -18.88 -33.82
CA ASN A 219 -18.03 -19.41 -34.88
C ASN A 219 -17.42 -20.79 -34.55
N ILE A 220 -17.92 -21.45 -33.51
CA ILE A 220 -17.53 -22.81 -33.12
C ILE A 220 -18.58 -23.79 -33.61
N SER A 221 -18.14 -24.92 -34.18
CA SER A 221 -19.02 -25.97 -34.71
C SER A 221 -18.40 -27.36 -34.59
N GLY A 222 -19.19 -28.41 -34.84
CA GLY A 222 -18.71 -29.80 -34.83
C GLY A 222 -18.26 -30.30 -33.46
N GLU A 223 -17.26 -31.19 -33.47
CA GLU A 223 -16.74 -31.89 -32.29
C GLU A 223 -16.37 -30.95 -31.14
N GLN A 224 -15.70 -29.82 -31.45
CA GLN A 224 -15.32 -28.84 -30.44
C GLN A 224 -16.56 -28.27 -29.73
N LYS A 225 -17.63 -27.94 -30.46
CA LYS A 225 -18.86 -27.41 -29.86
C LYS A 225 -19.55 -28.44 -28.97
N ASP A 226 -19.54 -29.70 -29.38
CA ASP A 226 -20.20 -30.79 -28.65
C ASP A 226 -19.39 -31.26 -27.45
N PHE A 227 -18.07 -31.05 -27.44
CA PHE A 227 -17.18 -31.43 -26.36
C PHE A 227 -17.32 -30.57 -25.11
N PHE A 228 -17.56 -29.25 -25.25
CA PHE A 228 -17.62 -28.32 -24.13
C PHE A 228 -19.06 -28.02 -23.68
N THR A 229 -19.18 -27.66 -22.40
CA THR A 229 -20.25 -26.76 -21.96
C THR A 229 -19.72 -25.33 -22.09
N ILE A 230 -20.37 -24.53 -22.93
CA ILE A 230 -19.91 -23.16 -23.23
C ILE A 230 -20.87 -22.17 -22.56
N LYS A 231 -20.32 -21.28 -21.72
CA LYS A 231 -21.07 -20.12 -21.19
C LYS A 231 -20.46 -18.85 -21.77
N ARG A 232 -21.31 -17.92 -22.21
CA ARG A 232 -20.84 -16.62 -22.70
C ARG A 232 -20.58 -15.71 -21.50
N SER A 233 -19.43 -15.03 -21.45
CA SER A 233 -18.98 -14.28 -20.28
C SER A 233 -18.31 -12.96 -20.69
N TRP A 234 -18.61 -11.89 -19.96
CA TRP A 234 -18.01 -10.57 -20.13
C TRP A 234 -18.19 -9.68 -18.90
N ALA A 235 -17.57 -8.49 -18.93
CA ALA A 235 -17.68 -7.47 -17.91
C ALA A 235 -19.03 -6.76 -17.98
N PHE A 236 -19.69 -6.63 -16.83
CA PHE A 236 -20.99 -5.99 -16.68
C PHE A 236 -22.09 -6.63 -17.55
N ASN A 237 -23.33 -6.54 -17.09
CA ASN A 237 -24.46 -7.06 -17.87
C ASN A 237 -24.90 -6.03 -18.92
N THR A 238 -24.11 -5.88 -19.97
CA THR A 238 -24.44 -5.04 -21.15
C THR A 238 -25.43 -5.73 -22.10
N TRP A 239 -25.88 -6.93 -21.76
CA TRP A 239 -26.79 -7.78 -22.55
C TRP A 239 -28.25 -7.32 -22.43
N THR A 240 -28.58 -6.14 -22.94
CA THR A 240 -29.92 -5.58 -22.74
C THR A 240 -31.01 -6.14 -23.65
N GLU A 241 -30.75 -6.96 -24.70
CA GLU A 241 -31.82 -7.19 -25.71
C GLU A 241 -32.14 -8.63 -26.21
N ASP A 242 -31.30 -9.69 -26.11
CA ASP A 242 -31.60 -10.92 -26.91
C ASP A 242 -31.89 -12.26 -26.17
N ASP A 243 -31.37 -12.54 -24.95
CA ASP A 243 -31.49 -13.88 -24.32
C ASP A 243 -31.86 -13.91 -22.83
N GLY A 244 -32.07 -12.76 -22.20
CA GLY A 244 -32.53 -12.67 -20.80
C GLY A 244 -31.56 -13.24 -19.75
N GLY A 245 -30.27 -13.40 -20.10
CA GLY A 245 -29.22 -13.94 -19.23
C GLY A 245 -29.02 -15.45 -19.33
N VAL A 246 -29.68 -16.13 -20.26
CA VAL A 246 -29.55 -17.58 -20.47
C VAL A 246 -28.17 -17.93 -21.03
N ASP A 247 -27.50 -18.93 -20.42
CA ASP A 247 -26.13 -19.36 -20.71
C ASP A 247 -25.10 -18.22 -20.62
N ARG A 248 -25.37 -17.21 -19.78
CA ARG A 248 -24.49 -16.07 -19.49
C ARG A 248 -23.93 -16.13 -18.09
N TRP A 249 -22.62 -16.12 -17.93
CA TRP A 249 -21.95 -16.02 -16.63
C TRP A 249 -21.06 -14.77 -16.62
N PRO A 250 -21.58 -13.57 -16.29
CA PRO A 250 -20.74 -12.38 -16.15
C PRO A 250 -19.68 -12.59 -15.08
N TRP A 251 -18.48 -12.05 -15.29
CA TRP A 251 -17.41 -12.10 -14.28
C TRP A 251 -17.46 -10.91 -13.31
N ILE A 252 -18.07 -9.78 -13.71
CA ILE A 252 -18.31 -8.62 -12.83
C ILE A 252 -19.71 -8.05 -13.04
N ALA A 253 -20.37 -7.62 -11.96
CA ALA A 253 -21.68 -6.97 -11.99
C ALA A 253 -21.83 -6.01 -10.81
N GLU A 254 -22.48 -4.86 -11.02
CA GLU A 254 -22.77 -3.89 -9.95
C GLU A 254 -24.00 -4.30 -9.15
N TRP A 255 -24.10 -3.79 -7.93
CA TRP A 255 -25.26 -4.03 -7.08
C TRP A 255 -26.49 -3.25 -7.58
N PRO A 256 -27.70 -3.84 -7.60
CA PRO A 256 -27.96 -5.26 -7.37
C PRO A 256 -27.52 -6.12 -8.58
N GLN A 257 -26.79 -7.20 -8.34
CA GLN A 257 -26.24 -8.01 -9.44
C GLN A 257 -27.34 -8.68 -10.25
N VAL A 258 -27.20 -8.58 -11.58
CA VAL A 258 -28.03 -9.34 -12.51
C VAL A 258 -27.44 -10.75 -12.68
N PRO A 259 -28.18 -11.82 -12.33
CA PRO A 259 -27.67 -13.18 -12.35
C PRO A 259 -27.62 -13.78 -13.76
N GLY A 260 -26.68 -14.69 -13.95
CA GLY A 260 -26.67 -15.66 -15.04
C GLY A 260 -27.71 -16.76 -14.86
N LYS A 261 -28.33 -17.20 -15.95
CA LYS A 261 -29.38 -18.22 -15.93
C LYS A 261 -29.03 -19.44 -16.77
N ASN A 262 -29.58 -20.59 -16.39
CA ASN A 262 -29.54 -21.78 -17.23
C ASN A 262 -30.62 -21.72 -18.34
N LYS A 263 -30.66 -22.74 -19.21
CA LYS A 263 -31.65 -22.86 -20.30
C LYS A 263 -33.11 -22.94 -19.84
N SER A 264 -33.35 -23.34 -18.59
CA SER A 264 -34.68 -23.37 -17.97
C SER A 264 -35.09 -22.00 -17.41
N GLY A 265 -34.19 -21.01 -17.45
CA GLY A 265 -34.42 -19.66 -16.90
C GLY A 265 -34.18 -19.54 -15.40
N GLU A 266 -33.65 -20.58 -14.75
CA GLU A 266 -33.30 -20.57 -13.32
C GLU A 266 -31.97 -19.85 -13.10
N ILE A 267 -31.83 -19.18 -11.95
CA ILE A 267 -30.57 -18.55 -11.54
C ILE A 267 -29.50 -19.65 -11.40
N GLU A 268 -28.44 -19.52 -12.18
CA GLU A 268 -27.34 -20.47 -12.21
C GLU A 268 -26.07 -19.87 -11.61
N GLN A 269 -25.77 -18.60 -11.92
CA GLN A 269 -24.53 -17.93 -11.54
C GLN A 269 -24.75 -16.48 -11.08
N VAL A 270 -23.95 -16.02 -10.12
CA VAL A 270 -23.86 -14.61 -9.70
C VAL A 270 -22.39 -14.17 -9.63
N ALA A 271 -22.09 -12.97 -10.11
CA ALA A 271 -20.77 -12.35 -9.98
C ALA A 271 -20.65 -11.61 -8.64
N VAL A 272 -19.45 -11.62 -8.06
CA VAL A 272 -19.10 -10.88 -6.85
C VAL A 272 -17.76 -10.20 -7.07
N SER A 273 -17.68 -8.90 -6.77
CA SER A 273 -16.46 -8.10 -6.95
C SER A 273 -16.12 -7.33 -5.69
N ALA A 274 -14.83 -7.25 -5.35
CA ALA A 274 -14.39 -6.45 -4.21
C ALA A 274 -14.28 -4.95 -4.51
N GLY A 275 -14.09 -4.61 -5.78
CA GLY A 275 -14.11 -3.27 -6.37
C GLY A 275 -14.44 -3.37 -7.85
N PHE A 276 -14.41 -2.28 -8.62
CA PHE A 276 -14.80 -2.31 -10.03
C PHE A 276 -13.69 -1.81 -10.96
N HIS A 277 -13.95 -0.81 -11.79
CA HIS A 277 -12.98 -0.27 -12.74
C HIS A 277 -12.48 1.09 -12.26
N ALA A 278 -11.16 1.27 -12.23
CA ALA A 278 -10.54 2.56 -11.92
C ALA A 278 -10.99 3.66 -12.89
N SER A 279 -11.23 3.33 -14.17
CA SER A 279 -11.75 4.26 -15.19
C SER A 279 -13.22 4.68 -14.98
N THR A 280 -13.89 4.11 -13.98
CA THR A 280 -15.25 4.52 -13.58
C THR A 280 -15.27 5.17 -12.19
N SER A 281 -14.10 5.27 -11.53
CA SER A 281 -13.97 5.73 -10.14
C SER A 281 -14.86 4.95 -9.16
N ARG A 282 -14.98 3.63 -9.38
CA ARG A 282 -15.76 2.72 -8.53
C ARG A 282 -14.83 1.69 -7.92
N GLY A 283 -14.55 1.86 -6.63
CA GLY A 283 -13.59 1.10 -5.84
C GLY A 283 -14.25 0.20 -4.80
N ARG A 284 -13.49 -0.17 -3.77
CA ARG A 284 -13.89 -1.09 -2.71
C ARG A 284 -14.91 -0.53 -1.72
N SER A 285 -15.05 0.78 -1.68
CA SER A 285 -16.06 1.49 -0.90
C SER A 285 -17.30 1.87 -1.71
N PHE A 286 -17.40 1.45 -2.98
CA PHE A 286 -18.60 1.68 -3.80
C PHE A 286 -19.77 0.81 -3.33
N VAL A 287 -20.71 1.41 -2.62
CA VAL A 287 -21.89 0.73 -2.06
C VAL A 287 -23.16 1.52 -2.37
N GLN A 288 -24.27 0.82 -2.59
CA GLN A 288 -25.58 1.45 -2.86
C GLN A 288 -25.57 2.48 -4.02
N GLY A 289 -24.66 2.31 -4.98
CA GLY A 289 -24.52 3.19 -6.14
C GLY A 289 -23.67 4.44 -5.91
N GLU A 290 -23.03 4.59 -4.73
CA GLU A 290 -22.20 5.74 -4.39
C GLU A 290 -20.77 5.32 -4.01
N GLN A 291 -19.79 6.09 -4.49
CA GLN A 291 -18.37 5.95 -4.13
C GLN A 291 -18.06 6.85 -2.94
N ILE A 292 -17.50 6.31 -1.86
CA ILE A 292 -17.02 7.13 -0.74
C ILE A 292 -15.79 7.94 -1.19
N SER A 293 -15.77 9.22 -0.83
CA SER A 293 -14.66 10.14 -1.11
C SER A 293 -14.34 10.98 0.11
N ASN A 294 -13.05 11.18 0.37
CA ASN A 294 -12.52 12.06 1.41
C ASN A 294 -12.20 13.48 0.87
N GLY A 295 -12.43 13.73 -0.43
CA GLY A 295 -12.15 15.01 -1.10
C GLY A 295 -10.68 15.32 -1.36
N LYS A 296 -9.73 14.48 -0.94
CA LYS A 296 -8.29 14.79 -0.99
C LYS A 296 -7.63 14.61 -2.36
N LYS A 297 -8.33 13.98 -3.31
CA LYS A 297 -7.81 13.65 -4.66
C LYS A 297 -6.47 12.89 -4.59
N ASP A 298 -6.35 12.01 -3.60
CA ASP A 298 -5.17 11.19 -3.31
C ASP A 298 -5.33 9.75 -3.82
N PHE A 299 -6.13 9.56 -4.87
CA PHE A 299 -6.42 8.25 -5.46
C PHE A 299 -6.99 7.22 -4.47
N GLY A 300 -7.57 7.67 -3.35
CA GLY A 300 -8.18 6.82 -2.33
C GLY A 300 -7.19 6.18 -1.37
N TYR A 301 -5.90 6.56 -1.37
CA TYR A 301 -4.91 5.97 -0.49
C TYR A 301 -5.12 6.31 0.99
N SER A 302 -5.61 7.50 1.34
CA SER A 302 -5.92 7.86 2.73
C SER A 302 -7.37 7.53 3.14
N LEU A 303 -8.12 6.75 2.36
CA LEU A 303 -9.50 6.40 2.68
C LEU A 303 -9.53 5.26 3.71
N GLU A 304 -9.98 5.55 4.94
CA GLU A 304 -9.99 4.58 6.04
C GLU A 304 -10.96 3.41 5.79
N GLU A 305 -11.99 3.65 4.98
CA GLU A 305 -13.02 2.67 4.66
C GLU A 305 -12.54 1.54 3.75
N THR A 306 -11.46 1.77 2.99
CA THR A 306 -10.95 0.83 1.97
C THR A 306 -10.69 -0.56 2.55
N LYS A 307 -10.14 -0.64 3.77
CA LYS A 307 -9.79 -1.93 4.43
C LYS A 307 -11.00 -2.80 4.78
N TYR A 308 -12.20 -2.23 4.90
CA TYR A 308 -13.38 -2.99 5.35
C TYR A 308 -14.02 -3.83 4.24
N GLY A 309 -13.74 -3.56 2.97
CA GLY A 309 -14.33 -4.29 1.85
C GLY A 309 -15.85 -4.19 1.79
N LEU A 310 -16.38 -2.96 1.85
CA LEU A 310 -17.82 -2.70 1.92
C LEU A 310 -18.56 -3.17 0.67
N ALA A 311 -18.03 -2.87 -0.53
CA ALA A 311 -18.57 -3.34 -1.80
C ALA A 311 -18.57 -4.87 -1.88
N PHE A 312 -17.49 -5.51 -1.41
CA PHE A 312 -17.37 -6.96 -1.40
C PHE A 312 -18.45 -7.61 -0.53
N LYS A 313 -18.66 -7.06 0.68
CA LYS A 313 -19.73 -7.48 1.59
C LYS A 313 -21.11 -7.35 0.95
N GLU A 314 -21.44 -6.19 0.37
CA GLU A 314 -22.74 -5.96 -0.27
C GLU A 314 -23.00 -6.94 -1.42
N GLN A 315 -21.98 -7.19 -2.24
CA GLN A 315 -22.03 -8.15 -3.34
C GLN A 315 -22.26 -9.58 -2.85
N TRP A 316 -21.53 -10.01 -1.81
CA TRP A 316 -21.68 -11.35 -1.23
C TRP A 316 -23.04 -11.55 -0.56
N GLU A 317 -23.51 -10.60 0.24
CA GLU A 317 -24.81 -10.69 0.91
C GLU A 317 -25.93 -10.85 -0.12
N ARG A 318 -25.86 -10.09 -1.22
CA ARG A 318 -26.80 -10.25 -2.33
C ARG A 318 -26.67 -11.61 -3.03
N ALA A 319 -25.46 -12.11 -3.24
CA ALA A 319 -25.26 -13.42 -3.85
C ALA A 319 -25.82 -14.56 -2.96
N LEU A 320 -25.69 -14.46 -1.64
CA LEU A 320 -26.27 -15.40 -0.68
C LEU A 320 -27.81 -15.37 -0.71
N GLU A 321 -28.43 -14.19 -0.84
CA GLU A 321 -29.89 -14.06 -1.01
C GLU A 321 -30.41 -14.72 -2.29
N LEU A 322 -29.66 -14.60 -3.39
CA LEU A 322 -30.01 -15.20 -4.68
C LEU A 322 -29.81 -16.72 -4.72
N ASP A 323 -28.98 -17.24 -3.83
CA ASP A 323 -28.63 -18.66 -3.67
C ASP A 323 -28.32 -19.41 -5.00
N PRO A 324 -27.42 -18.91 -5.86
CA PRO A 324 -27.09 -19.55 -7.14
C PRO A 324 -26.38 -20.90 -6.94
N LYS A 325 -26.18 -21.65 -8.03
CA LYS A 325 -25.29 -22.83 -8.01
C LYS A 325 -23.82 -22.42 -8.04
N VAL A 326 -23.51 -21.33 -8.72
CA VAL A 326 -22.13 -20.84 -8.93
C VAL A 326 -22.00 -19.38 -8.50
N ILE A 327 -20.95 -19.06 -7.77
CA ILE A 327 -20.51 -17.68 -7.56
C ILE A 327 -19.15 -17.51 -8.26
N MET A 328 -19.00 -16.44 -9.05
CA MET A 328 -17.70 -16.07 -9.63
C MET A 328 -17.19 -14.79 -8.98
N VAL A 329 -15.99 -14.87 -8.41
CA VAL A 329 -15.32 -13.76 -7.73
C VAL A 329 -14.30 -13.10 -8.66
N THR A 330 -14.29 -11.77 -8.67
CA THR A 330 -13.31 -10.94 -9.39
C THR A 330 -12.48 -10.13 -8.39
N GLY A 331 -11.14 -10.23 -8.36
CA GLY A 331 -10.20 -11.11 -9.10
C GLY A 331 -8.94 -11.46 -8.27
N TRP A 332 -8.01 -12.23 -8.83
CA TRP A 332 -6.78 -12.70 -8.16
C TRP A 332 -5.55 -12.53 -9.05
N ASN A 333 -4.46 -11.94 -8.54
CA ASN A 333 -3.18 -11.71 -9.24
C ASN A 333 -3.20 -10.58 -10.30
N GLU A 334 -4.19 -9.69 -10.32
CA GLU A 334 -4.24 -8.54 -11.23
C GLU A 334 -3.50 -7.31 -10.67
N PHE A 335 -2.17 -7.35 -10.65
CA PHE A 335 -1.36 -6.25 -10.12
C PHE A 335 -1.11 -5.09 -11.08
N THR A 336 -1.30 -5.30 -12.38
CA THR A 336 -1.06 -4.26 -13.40
C THR A 336 -2.28 -3.39 -13.65
N ASN A 337 -2.07 -2.10 -13.94
CA ASN A 337 -3.16 -1.12 -14.06
C ASN A 337 -3.77 -0.98 -15.48
N GLY A 338 -3.25 -1.72 -16.47
CA GLY A 338 -3.77 -1.67 -17.86
C GLY A 338 -3.63 -0.32 -18.57
N GLY A 339 -2.67 0.52 -18.16
CA GLY A 339 -2.50 1.89 -18.64
C GLY A 339 -2.34 1.99 -20.17
N SER A 340 -3.22 2.74 -20.83
CA SER A 340 -3.20 2.95 -22.29
C SER A 340 -3.42 4.41 -22.66
N GLU A 341 -2.75 4.89 -23.71
CA GLU A 341 -2.94 6.24 -24.24
C GLU A 341 -4.37 6.41 -24.82
N VAL A 342 -5.02 7.51 -24.49
CA VAL A 342 -6.35 7.86 -24.97
C VAL A 342 -6.27 8.46 -26.37
N THR A 343 -7.22 8.06 -27.23
CA THR A 343 -7.30 8.51 -28.63
C THR A 343 -8.48 9.46 -28.81
N SER A 344 -8.60 10.11 -29.97
CA SER A 344 -9.76 10.95 -30.30
C SER A 344 -11.11 10.22 -30.25
N ASN A 345 -11.09 8.88 -30.30
CA ASN A 345 -12.29 8.03 -30.21
C ASN A 345 -12.55 7.53 -28.78
N THR A 346 -11.65 7.81 -27.84
CA THR A 346 -11.79 7.44 -26.43
C THR A 346 -12.60 8.54 -25.73
N PRO A 347 -13.74 8.21 -25.07
CA PRO A 347 -14.46 9.20 -24.29
C PRO A 347 -13.62 9.68 -23.11
N SER A 348 -13.96 10.85 -22.56
CA SER A 348 -13.32 11.34 -21.33
C SER A 348 -13.74 10.44 -20.16
N TRP A 349 -12.80 9.67 -19.63
CA TRP A 349 -13.03 8.76 -18.49
C TRP A 349 -12.55 9.39 -17.20
N PRO A 350 -13.31 9.30 -16.10
CA PRO A 350 -12.76 9.59 -14.79
C PRO A 350 -11.73 8.51 -14.41
N VAL A 351 -10.72 8.85 -13.62
CA VAL A 351 -9.69 7.90 -13.16
C VAL A 351 -9.55 8.02 -11.65
N ALA A 352 -9.82 6.91 -10.94
CA ALA A 352 -9.55 6.74 -9.51
C ALA A 352 -10.04 7.90 -8.65
N GLY A 353 -11.25 8.40 -8.92
CA GLY A 353 -11.90 9.49 -8.17
C GLY A 353 -11.21 10.84 -8.28
N THR A 354 -10.25 11.01 -9.21
CA THR A 354 -9.27 12.09 -9.13
C THR A 354 -9.28 13.03 -10.35
N TYR A 355 -9.09 12.51 -11.57
CA TYR A 355 -9.06 13.33 -12.79
C TYR A 355 -9.88 12.72 -13.93
N SER A 356 -10.03 13.46 -15.02
CA SER A 356 -10.62 12.96 -16.27
C SER A 356 -9.58 12.95 -17.39
N THR A 357 -9.60 11.91 -18.24
CA THR A 357 -8.61 11.76 -19.31
C THR A 357 -8.74 12.82 -20.39
N VAL A 358 -7.61 13.29 -20.94
CA VAL A 358 -7.53 14.31 -21.98
C VAL A 358 -6.66 13.83 -23.14
N VAL A 359 -7.22 13.82 -24.36
CA VAL A 359 -6.52 13.35 -25.57
C VAL A 359 -5.31 14.22 -25.88
N GLY A 360 -4.15 13.58 -26.08
CA GLY A 360 -2.89 14.26 -26.42
C GLY A 360 -2.22 14.98 -25.24
N ASP A 361 -2.77 14.86 -24.03
CA ASP A 361 -2.20 15.40 -22.81
C ASP A 361 -1.15 14.45 -22.22
N LEU A 362 -0.10 15.00 -21.64
CA LEU A 362 0.98 14.19 -21.06
C LEU A 362 0.65 13.65 -19.66
N GLN A 363 -0.12 14.36 -18.86
CA GLN A 363 -0.49 13.92 -17.51
C GLN A 363 -1.79 13.10 -17.52
N PHE A 364 -2.74 13.53 -18.33
CA PHE A 364 -4.10 13.00 -18.37
C PHE A 364 -4.38 12.18 -19.64
N GLY A 365 -3.37 11.94 -20.47
CA GLY A 365 -3.50 11.16 -21.70
C GLY A 365 -3.56 9.66 -21.52
N LYS A 366 -3.33 9.13 -20.31
CA LYS A 366 -3.45 7.70 -20.03
C LYS A 366 -4.73 7.39 -19.28
N VAL A 367 -5.46 6.38 -19.75
CA VAL A 367 -6.55 5.73 -19.02
C VAL A 367 -6.02 4.47 -18.35
N PHE A 368 -6.47 4.23 -17.12
CA PHE A 368 -6.24 2.99 -16.38
C PHE A 368 -7.60 2.32 -16.21
N VAL A 369 -7.87 1.32 -17.04
CA VAL A 369 -9.21 0.69 -17.11
C VAL A 369 -9.45 -0.16 -15.87
N ASP A 370 -8.42 -0.90 -15.45
CA ASP A 370 -8.57 -2.03 -14.56
C ASP A 370 -8.39 -1.66 -13.07
N CYS A 371 -7.16 -1.77 -12.57
CA CYS A 371 -6.76 -1.43 -11.21
C CYS A 371 -5.95 -0.12 -11.20
N PHE A 372 -5.90 0.59 -10.07
CA PHE A 372 -5.09 1.81 -9.95
C PHE A 372 -4.44 2.00 -8.58
N SER A 373 -5.19 1.81 -7.49
CA SER A 373 -4.74 1.97 -6.10
C SER A 373 -5.39 0.93 -5.19
N VAL A 374 -5.05 0.94 -3.91
CA VAL A 374 -5.68 0.07 -2.89
C VAL A 374 -7.20 0.22 -2.83
N GLU A 375 -7.74 1.41 -3.09
CA GLU A 375 -9.19 1.65 -3.15
C GLU A 375 -9.78 1.31 -4.51
N PHE A 376 -9.13 1.74 -5.59
CA PHE A 376 -9.60 1.54 -6.96
C PHE A 376 -8.96 0.30 -7.59
N SER A 377 -9.15 -0.84 -6.95
CA SER A 377 -8.74 -2.17 -7.43
C SER A 377 -9.82 -3.19 -7.06
N ARG A 378 -9.98 -4.20 -7.92
CA ARG A 378 -10.88 -5.34 -7.70
C ARG A 378 -10.15 -6.60 -7.28
N ASP A 379 -8.82 -6.59 -7.31
CA ASP A 379 -8.01 -7.75 -6.97
C ASP A 379 -8.08 -8.04 -5.45
N ILE A 380 -8.00 -9.29 -5.02
CA ILE A 380 -8.07 -9.65 -3.60
C ILE A 380 -6.91 -10.54 -3.14
N GLU A 381 -5.85 -10.66 -3.95
CA GLU A 381 -4.60 -11.25 -3.47
C GLU A 381 -4.00 -10.39 -2.35
N PRO A 382 -3.41 -10.99 -1.31
CA PRO A 382 -2.75 -10.22 -0.25
C PRO A 382 -1.65 -9.29 -0.77
N ILE A 383 -1.57 -8.12 -0.15
CA ILE A 383 -0.57 -7.10 -0.46
C ILE A 383 0.31 -6.83 0.75
N ASP A 384 1.49 -6.29 0.50
CA ASP A 384 2.35 -5.78 1.55
C ASP A 384 1.84 -4.41 2.05
N GLY A 385 1.57 -4.30 3.34
CA GLY A 385 0.98 -3.11 3.97
C GLY A 385 -0.53 -2.90 3.71
N PHE A 386 -1.02 -1.70 4.01
CA PHE A 386 -2.42 -1.28 3.89
C PHE A 386 -3.43 -2.25 4.53
N PHE A 387 -4.09 -3.10 3.73
CA PHE A 387 -5.11 -4.04 4.21
C PHE A 387 -4.61 -5.48 4.29
N GLY A 388 -3.35 -5.76 3.93
CA GLY A 388 -2.75 -7.10 4.02
C GLY A 388 -3.62 -8.17 3.36
N ASP A 389 -4.07 -9.12 4.18
CA ASP A 389 -4.86 -10.29 3.81
C ASP A 389 -6.35 -10.20 4.19
N ASN A 390 -6.85 -9.02 4.58
CA ASN A 390 -8.24 -8.84 5.02
C ASN A 390 -9.28 -9.31 4.00
N PHE A 391 -9.04 -9.10 2.70
CA PHE A 391 -9.94 -9.53 1.64
C PHE A 391 -9.92 -11.04 1.41
N TYR A 392 -8.78 -11.68 1.62
CA TYR A 392 -8.65 -13.14 1.55
C TYR A 392 -9.47 -13.82 2.65
N TYR A 393 -9.46 -13.30 3.88
CA TYR A 393 -10.29 -13.84 4.95
C TYR A 393 -11.77 -13.47 4.82
N GLN A 394 -12.10 -12.31 4.22
CA GLN A 394 -13.48 -12.00 3.83
C GLN A 394 -14.00 -12.99 2.77
N LEU A 395 -13.17 -13.36 1.78
CA LEU A 395 -13.47 -14.43 0.82
C LEU A 395 -13.74 -15.76 1.54
N CYS A 396 -12.84 -16.18 2.44
CA CYS A 396 -13.00 -17.41 3.22
C CYS A 396 -14.32 -17.43 4.01
N HIS A 397 -14.65 -16.32 4.68
CA HIS A 397 -15.89 -16.17 5.44
C HIS A 397 -17.14 -16.41 4.58
N TYR A 398 -17.24 -15.74 3.44
CA TYR A 398 -18.44 -15.83 2.60
C TYR A 398 -18.55 -17.14 1.82
N ILE A 399 -17.43 -17.72 1.37
CA ILE A 399 -17.44 -19.06 0.77
C ILE A 399 -18.02 -20.08 1.75
N ARG A 400 -17.64 -20.00 3.03
CA ARG A 400 -18.19 -20.86 4.09
C ARG A 400 -19.70 -20.67 4.25
N LEU A 401 -20.20 -19.43 4.32
CA LEU A 401 -21.65 -19.16 4.37
C LEU A 401 -22.41 -19.71 3.14
N PHE A 402 -21.79 -19.62 1.96
CA PHE A 402 -22.39 -20.11 0.71
C PHE A 402 -22.44 -21.63 0.67
N LYS A 403 -21.31 -22.30 0.90
CA LYS A 403 -21.15 -23.76 0.74
C LYS A 403 -21.51 -24.55 2.00
N GLY A 404 -21.63 -23.91 3.16
CA GLY A 404 -21.71 -24.59 4.45
C GLY A 404 -20.37 -25.21 4.88
N MET A 405 -20.33 -25.72 6.11
CA MET A 405 -19.13 -26.34 6.69
C MET A 405 -19.40 -27.72 7.30
N ASP A 406 -18.33 -28.48 7.49
CA ASP A 406 -18.36 -29.71 8.27
C ASP A 406 -18.39 -29.39 9.78
N GLU A 407 -18.93 -30.29 10.58
CA GLU A 407 -18.98 -30.14 12.03
C GLU A 407 -17.56 -30.26 12.63
N LEU A 408 -17.26 -29.44 13.63
CA LEU A 408 -15.99 -29.50 14.33
C LEU A 408 -15.88 -30.85 15.07
N PRO A 409 -14.87 -31.69 14.79
CA PRO A 409 -14.70 -32.93 15.51
C PRO A 409 -14.25 -32.64 16.96
N LEU A 410 -14.83 -33.38 17.90
CA LEU A 410 -14.52 -33.24 19.33
C LEU A 410 -13.29 -34.08 19.70
N GLY A 411 -12.52 -33.55 20.64
CA GLY A 411 -11.36 -34.21 21.25
C GLY A 411 -11.78 -35.44 22.04
N GLU A 412 -11.34 -36.62 21.61
CA GLU A 412 -11.65 -37.91 22.24
C GLU A 412 -10.37 -38.72 22.47
N GLY A 413 -10.43 -39.66 23.43
CA GLY A 413 -9.34 -40.60 23.68
C GLY A 413 -8.12 -40.00 24.38
N SER A 414 -8.23 -38.82 24.98
CA SER A 414 -7.16 -38.21 25.78
C SER A 414 -6.73 -39.11 26.96
N HIS A 415 -5.43 -39.31 27.09
CA HIS A 415 -4.79 -40.06 28.17
C HIS A 415 -3.34 -39.57 28.38
N ASP A 416 -2.67 -40.03 29.44
CA ASP A 416 -1.27 -39.68 29.69
C ASP A 416 -0.34 -40.29 28.61
N MET A 417 0.36 -39.41 27.90
CA MET A 417 1.25 -39.78 26.79
C MET A 417 2.71 -39.90 27.22
N GLY A 418 3.09 -39.43 28.42
CA GLY A 418 4.49 -39.20 28.78
C GLY A 418 5.19 -38.33 27.73
N LEU A 419 6.21 -38.85 27.07
CA LEU A 419 6.83 -38.25 25.87
C LEU A 419 6.89 -39.27 24.72
N SER A 420 5.86 -40.11 24.60
CA SER A 420 5.82 -41.18 23.60
C SER A 420 5.46 -40.63 22.22
N VAL A 421 6.30 -40.88 21.20
CA VAL A 421 6.00 -40.60 19.77
C VAL A 421 5.38 -41.81 19.03
N ASP A 422 4.90 -42.79 19.79
CA ASP A 422 4.40 -44.08 19.30
C ASP A 422 2.99 -43.92 18.71
N LEU A 423 2.85 -44.23 17.42
CA LEU A 423 1.58 -44.09 16.70
C LEU A 423 0.50 -45.04 17.22
N ASP A 424 0.84 -46.20 17.78
CA ASP A 424 -0.16 -47.12 18.34
C ASP A 424 -0.87 -46.48 19.55
N LYS A 425 -0.18 -45.60 20.28
CA LYS A 425 -0.78 -44.80 21.35
C LYS A 425 -1.58 -43.61 20.79
N TRP A 426 -0.98 -42.83 19.89
CA TRP A 426 -1.62 -41.66 19.29
C TRP A 426 -2.79 -41.99 18.35
N GLY A 427 -2.90 -43.22 17.86
CA GLY A 427 -3.99 -43.66 16.98
C GLY A 427 -5.37 -43.63 17.64
N LYS A 428 -5.43 -43.66 18.98
CA LYS A 428 -6.67 -43.57 19.76
C LYS A 428 -7.09 -42.13 20.07
N VAL A 429 -6.17 -41.17 19.91
CA VAL A 429 -6.43 -39.74 20.16
C VAL A 429 -6.98 -39.11 18.88
N GLN A 430 -8.10 -38.42 19.02
CA GLN A 430 -8.83 -37.74 17.95
C GLN A 430 -9.17 -36.30 18.38
N PRO A 431 -9.40 -35.37 17.43
CA PRO A 431 -9.18 -35.54 16.00
C PRO A 431 -7.69 -35.47 15.62
N GLU A 432 -7.42 -35.84 14.38
CA GLU A 432 -6.16 -35.53 13.71
C GLU A 432 -6.31 -34.19 12.99
N PHE A 433 -5.50 -33.21 13.40
CA PHE A 433 -5.48 -31.87 12.82
C PHE A 433 -4.50 -31.86 11.66
N ARG A 434 -4.99 -31.85 10.42
CA ARG A 434 -4.15 -31.99 9.23
C ARG A 434 -3.80 -30.65 8.62
N ASP A 435 -2.62 -30.61 8.00
CA ASP A 435 -2.12 -29.50 7.21
C ASP A 435 -1.88 -29.88 5.73
N ILE A 436 -1.65 -28.87 4.87
CA ILE A 436 -1.36 -29.08 3.45
C ILE A 436 0.12 -29.44 3.29
N THR A 437 0.41 -30.71 3.05
CA THR A 437 1.79 -31.17 2.83
C THR A 437 2.39 -30.72 1.50
N HIS A 438 3.72 -30.81 1.39
CA HIS A 438 4.53 -30.48 0.20
C HIS A 438 4.51 -28.99 -0.17
N ASP A 439 4.38 -28.16 0.86
CA ASP A 439 4.31 -26.70 0.79
C ASP A 439 5.63 -25.99 1.15
N ILE A 440 6.63 -26.71 1.65
CA ILE A 440 8.00 -26.23 1.95
C ILE A 440 8.91 -25.99 0.73
N THR A 441 8.34 -25.77 -0.46
CA THR A 441 9.14 -25.61 -1.68
C THR A 441 10.02 -24.36 -1.60
N HIS A 442 11.28 -24.47 -2.01
CA HIS A 442 12.20 -23.31 -2.08
C HIS A 442 11.92 -22.45 -3.31
N ARG A 443 12.17 -21.14 -3.18
CA ARG A 443 12.04 -20.15 -4.24
C ARG A 443 13.41 -19.68 -4.71
N ASN A 444 13.57 -19.58 -6.02
CA ASN A 444 14.72 -18.94 -6.65
C ASN A 444 14.27 -18.38 -8.00
N HIS A 445 13.73 -17.15 -7.98
CA HIS A 445 13.06 -16.59 -9.15
C HIS A 445 13.24 -15.07 -9.24
N ARG A 446 13.44 -14.55 -10.45
CA ARG A 446 13.48 -13.10 -10.68
C ARG A 446 12.10 -12.45 -10.59
N SER A 447 12.07 -11.14 -10.39
CA SER A 447 10.86 -10.33 -10.59
C SER A 447 10.48 -10.22 -12.08
N VAL A 448 9.25 -9.79 -12.35
CA VAL A 448 8.69 -9.58 -13.68
C VAL A 448 9.51 -8.62 -14.55
N THR A 449 10.15 -7.63 -13.93
CA THR A 449 11.06 -6.68 -14.60
C THR A 449 12.50 -7.17 -14.63
N GLY A 450 12.86 -8.19 -13.86
CA GLY A 450 14.23 -8.61 -13.60
C GLY A 450 15.01 -7.69 -12.65
N THR A 451 14.36 -6.69 -12.05
CA THR A 451 14.99 -5.75 -11.09
C THR A 451 15.35 -6.43 -9.77
N TYR A 452 14.53 -7.37 -9.31
CA TYR A 452 14.76 -8.10 -8.07
C TYR A 452 14.95 -9.57 -8.36
N HIS A 453 15.62 -10.26 -7.44
CA HIS A 453 15.77 -11.70 -7.46
C HIS A 453 15.37 -12.26 -6.10
N TYR A 454 14.32 -13.06 -6.07
CA TYR A 454 13.72 -13.61 -4.87
C TYR A 454 14.30 -14.99 -4.56
N THR A 455 14.88 -15.13 -3.37
CA THR A 455 15.33 -16.40 -2.82
C THR A 455 14.60 -16.67 -1.50
N ASN A 456 14.03 -17.86 -1.36
CA ASN A 456 13.48 -18.34 -0.10
C ASN A 456 13.87 -19.82 0.02
N ASP A 457 14.79 -20.12 0.92
CA ASP A 457 15.29 -21.45 1.26
C ASP A 457 14.83 -21.90 2.65
N THR A 458 13.79 -21.25 3.19
CA THR A 458 13.33 -21.42 4.57
C THR A 458 12.55 -22.72 4.80
N GLY A 459 11.99 -23.32 3.74
CA GLY A 459 11.29 -24.59 3.79
C GLY A 459 12.18 -25.71 4.33
N ARG A 460 11.85 -26.24 5.52
CA ARG A 460 12.68 -27.21 6.25
C ARG A 460 11.87 -28.41 6.74
N ASN A 461 10.91 -28.21 7.64
CA ASN A 461 10.07 -29.28 8.19
C ASN A 461 8.62 -29.15 7.69
N ASP A 462 8.23 -30.03 6.77
CA ASP A 462 6.86 -30.15 6.18
C ASP A 462 5.93 -30.87 7.17
N ILE A 463 5.08 -30.14 7.87
CA ILE A 463 4.15 -30.60 8.91
C ILE A 463 2.94 -31.25 8.26
N GLU A 464 2.69 -32.52 8.56
CA GLU A 464 1.53 -33.25 8.00
C GLU A 464 0.30 -33.12 8.91
N TYR A 465 0.48 -33.36 10.20
CA TYR A 465 -0.62 -33.31 11.16
C TYR A 465 -0.17 -33.14 12.61
N ALA A 466 -1.10 -32.62 13.41
CA ALA A 466 -0.99 -32.49 14.86
C ALA A 466 -2.09 -33.29 15.60
N LYS A 467 -1.82 -33.61 16.86
CA LYS A 467 -2.78 -34.21 17.80
C LYS A 467 -2.63 -33.62 19.18
N VAL A 468 -3.74 -33.62 19.93
CA VAL A 468 -3.82 -33.04 21.28
C VAL A 468 -4.41 -34.06 22.24
N SER A 469 -3.72 -34.33 23.34
CA SER A 469 -4.25 -35.09 24.48
C SER A 469 -4.33 -34.19 25.72
N LYS A 470 -5.55 -33.81 26.12
CA LYS A 470 -5.83 -32.83 27.18
C LYS A 470 -6.23 -33.50 28.49
N LEU A 471 -5.37 -33.42 29.50
CA LEU A 471 -5.67 -33.84 30.88
C LEU A 471 -5.98 -32.62 31.78
N ASP A 472 -6.22 -32.88 33.06
CA ASP A 472 -6.59 -31.85 34.03
C ASP A 472 -5.39 -30.96 34.39
N ASP A 473 -4.21 -31.55 34.59
CA ASP A 473 -2.98 -30.86 35.01
C ASP A 473 -2.02 -30.50 33.86
N LYS A 474 -2.09 -31.24 32.74
CA LYS A 474 -1.18 -31.08 31.59
C LYS A 474 -1.86 -31.36 30.25
N THR A 475 -1.26 -30.85 29.18
CA THR A 475 -1.67 -31.07 27.80
C THR A 475 -0.49 -31.55 26.97
N TYR A 476 -0.70 -32.60 26.18
CA TYR A 476 0.30 -33.12 25.25
C TYR A 476 -0.04 -32.66 23.84
N PHE A 477 0.92 -32.00 23.20
CA PHE A 477 0.87 -31.63 21.80
C PHE A 477 1.82 -32.53 21.01
N PHE A 478 1.29 -33.19 19.99
CA PHE A 478 2.05 -34.01 19.06
C PHE A 478 2.01 -33.38 17.69
N VAL A 479 3.13 -33.43 16.97
CA VAL A 479 3.24 -33.05 15.56
C VAL A 479 4.04 -34.10 14.81
N SER A 480 3.61 -34.40 13.58
CA SER A 480 4.29 -35.27 12.64
C SER A 480 4.58 -34.49 11.36
N CYS A 481 5.79 -34.64 10.85
CA CYS A 481 6.22 -34.12 9.56
C CYS A 481 6.23 -35.21 8.49
N VAL A 482 6.22 -34.84 7.21
CA VAL A 482 6.33 -35.77 6.07
C VAL A 482 7.67 -36.52 6.09
N ASN A 483 8.75 -35.80 6.38
CA ASN A 483 10.11 -36.32 6.48
C ASN A 483 10.61 -36.25 7.93
N ASP A 484 11.75 -36.91 8.21
CA ASP A 484 12.42 -36.80 9.51
C ASP A 484 12.66 -35.32 9.85
N ILE A 485 12.39 -34.95 11.10
CA ILE A 485 12.51 -33.56 11.56
C ILE A 485 13.98 -33.17 11.51
N VAL A 486 14.27 -32.15 10.71
CA VAL A 486 15.55 -31.48 10.68
C VAL A 486 15.62 -30.54 11.88
N PHE A 487 16.46 -30.91 12.84
CA PHE A 487 16.67 -30.16 14.07
C PHE A 487 17.44 -28.86 13.82
N ASP A 488 17.08 -27.82 14.58
CA ASP A 488 17.74 -26.51 14.59
C ASP A 488 17.57 -25.84 15.96
N ASP A 489 18.58 -25.08 16.41
CA ASP A 489 18.56 -24.41 17.72
C ASP A 489 18.06 -22.95 17.66
N GLY A 490 17.75 -22.45 16.46
CA GLY A 490 17.25 -21.10 16.22
C GLY A 490 15.87 -20.87 16.85
N GLU A 491 15.57 -19.60 17.13
CA GLU A 491 14.33 -19.24 17.85
C GLU A 491 13.03 -19.52 17.09
N ASN A 492 13.13 -19.69 15.79
CA ASN A 492 12.02 -19.92 14.87
C ASN A 492 11.79 -21.41 14.53
N TRP A 493 12.51 -22.34 15.19
CA TRP A 493 12.36 -23.77 14.95
C TRP A 493 11.19 -24.39 15.73
N MET A 494 10.28 -25.05 15.00
CA MET A 494 9.15 -25.83 15.52
C MET A 494 8.41 -25.17 16.70
N ASN A 495 8.00 -23.91 16.54
CA ASN A 495 7.25 -23.17 17.56
C ASN A 495 5.81 -23.67 17.66
N LEU A 496 5.25 -23.68 18.87
CA LEU A 496 3.83 -23.93 19.13
C LEU A 496 3.19 -22.64 19.68
N PHE A 497 2.21 -22.11 18.96
CA PHE A 497 1.43 -20.94 19.33
C PHE A 497 0.10 -21.37 19.93
N LEU A 498 -0.31 -20.76 21.05
CA LEU A 498 -1.56 -21.03 21.74
C LEU A 498 -2.39 -19.76 21.91
N ASP A 499 -3.60 -19.76 21.35
CA ASP A 499 -4.68 -18.82 21.66
C ASP A 499 -5.64 -19.56 22.62
N VAL A 500 -5.39 -19.35 23.91
CA VAL A 500 -6.04 -20.11 24.98
C VAL A 500 -7.43 -19.53 25.23
N ASP A 501 -7.58 -18.22 25.13
CA ASP A 501 -8.84 -17.55 25.44
C ASP A 501 -9.81 -17.42 24.24
N GLN A 502 -9.35 -17.70 23.02
CA GLN A 502 -10.02 -17.57 21.72
C GLN A 502 -10.40 -16.12 21.38
N ASN A 503 -9.59 -15.17 21.84
CA ASN A 503 -9.83 -13.75 21.74
C ASN A 503 -8.68 -13.04 21.02
N HIS A 504 -8.96 -12.52 19.84
CA HIS A 504 -7.97 -11.80 19.04
C HIS A 504 -7.52 -10.46 19.67
N GLU A 505 -8.22 -9.97 20.69
CA GLU A 505 -7.86 -8.73 21.42
C GLU A 505 -6.79 -8.97 22.51
N THR A 506 -6.39 -10.22 22.76
CA THR A 506 -5.40 -10.61 23.76
C THR A 506 -4.18 -11.24 23.11
N GLY A 507 -3.01 -11.05 23.74
CA GLY A 507 -1.75 -11.54 23.20
C GLY A 507 -1.38 -10.91 21.85
N TRP A 508 -0.44 -11.52 21.13
CA TRP A 508 -0.06 -11.09 19.79
C TRP A 508 -0.95 -11.80 18.76
N GLU A 509 -1.73 -11.03 18.00
CA GLU A 509 -2.64 -11.56 16.96
C GLU A 509 -3.67 -12.60 17.48
N GLY A 510 -3.95 -12.59 18.79
CA GLY A 510 -4.78 -13.56 19.49
C GLY A 510 -4.01 -14.66 20.22
N TYR A 511 -2.72 -14.84 19.95
CA TYR A 511 -1.93 -15.85 20.65
C TYR A 511 -1.48 -15.34 22.02
N ASP A 512 -1.89 -16.04 23.07
CA ASP A 512 -1.50 -15.76 24.45
C ASP A 512 -0.09 -16.26 24.77
N TYR A 513 0.31 -17.39 24.16
CA TYR A 513 1.59 -18.05 24.44
C TYR A 513 2.29 -18.54 23.17
N ILE A 514 3.61 -18.54 23.22
CA ILE A 514 4.50 -19.25 22.31
C ILE A 514 5.38 -20.21 23.12
N ILE A 515 5.54 -21.43 22.61
CA ILE A 515 6.40 -22.46 23.20
C ILE A 515 7.51 -22.78 22.21
N ASN A 516 8.68 -23.10 22.76
CA ASN A 516 9.84 -23.58 22.00
C ASN A 516 10.49 -22.49 21.15
N ARG A 517 10.75 -21.28 21.68
CA ARG A 517 11.71 -20.34 21.06
C ARG A 517 13.14 -20.51 21.59
N SER A 518 13.29 -21.11 22.76
CA SER A 518 14.58 -21.57 23.26
C SER A 518 14.41 -22.95 23.88
N ARG A 519 15.48 -23.75 23.87
CA ARG A 519 15.45 -25.14 24.33
C ARG A 519 16.80 -25.64 24.81
N ASP A 520 16.75 -26.63 25.69
CA ASP A 520 17.88 -27.50 26.04
C ASP A 520 17.52 -28.97 25.71
N ASP A 521 18.41 -29.93 26.01
CA ASP A 521 18.21 -31.35 25.68
C ASP A 521 16.89 -31.97 26.20
N LYS A 522 16.22 -31.33 27.17
CA LYS A 522 15.01 -31.85 27.81
C LYS A 522 13.82 -30.88 27.77
N TYR A 523 14.07 -29.58 27.80
CA TYR A 523 13.06 -28.57 28.05
C TYR A 523 13.01 -27.51 26.95
N ALA A 524 11.80 -27.14 26.54
CA ALA A 524 11.50 -25.98 25.71
C ALA A 524 10.93 -24.84 26.57
N THR A 525 11.21 -23.58 26.24
CA THR A 525 10.65 -22.41 26.92
C THR A 525 9.14 -22.29 26.68
N ILE A 526 8.42 -21.78 27.67
CA ILE A 526 7.04 -21.32 27.55
C ILE A 526 7.06 -19.82 27.82
N GLU A 527 6.65 -19.04 26.83
CA GLU A 527 6.64 -17.59 26.89
C GLU A 527 5.23 -17.08 26.66
N ARG A 528 4.85 -16.07 27.44
CA ARG A 528 3.58 -15.33 27.30
C ARG A 528 3.82 -14.08 26.48
N PHE A 529 2.91 -13.78 25.56
CA PHE A 529 2.94 -12.50 24.84
C PHE A 529 2.57 -11.33 25.78
N ALA A 530 3.37 -10.27 25.76
CA ALA A 530 3.18 -9.05 26.55
C ALA A 530 2.71 -7.88 25.67
N GLY A 531 1.92 -6.98 26.25
CA GLY A 531 1.56 -5.69 25.61
C GLY A 531 0.69 -5.76 24.35
N GLY A 532 0.27 -6.94 23.89
CA GLY A 532 -0.46 -7.12 22.64
C GLY A 532 0.42 -7.09 21.38
N GLY A 533 1.75 -7.03 21.55
CA GLY A 533 2.74 -7.00 20.49
C GLY A 533 3.70 -8.20 20.54
N TRP A 534 4.73 -8.15 19.70
CA TRP A 534 5.78 -9.19 19.62
C TRP A 534 6.79 -9.07 20.78
N GLU A 535 6.29 -9.09 22.00
CA GLU A 535 7.05 -9.00 23.25
C GLU A 535 6.76 -10.20 24.14
N PHE A 536 7.73 -10.64 24.93
CA PHE A 536 7.71 -11.95 25.57
C PHE A 536 8.08 -11.90 27.04
N GLU A 537 7.41 -12.73 27.83
CA GLU A 537 7.77 -13.04 29.20
C GLU A 537 7.88 -14.55 29.37
N GLU A 538 9.07 -15.05 29.71
CA GLU A 538 9.25 -16.47 30.04
C GLU A 538 8.49 -16.80 31.33
N VAL A 539 7.48 -17.68 31.22
CA VAL A 539 6.63 -18.09 32.34
C VAL A 539 6.93 -19.50 32.83
N GLY A 540 7.73 -20.27 32.09
CA GLY A 540 8.21 -21.57 32.52
C GLY A 540 8.77 -22.42 31.39
N LYS A 541 8.75 -23.75 31.59
CA LYS A 541 9.34 -24.72 30.67
C LYS A 541 8.44 -25.95 30.48
N ALA A 542 8.46 -26.52 29.28
CA ALA A 542 7.76 -27.75 28.90
C ALA A 542 8.77 -28.85 28.56
N GLU A 543 8.51 -30.09 28.99
CA GLU A 543 9.32 -31.23 28.53
C GLU A 543 8.96 -31.56 27.08
N TYR A 544 9.95 -31.89 26.25
CA TYR A 544 9.70 -32.31 24.87
C TYR A 544 10.57 -33.50 24.46
N LYS A 545 10.18 -34.14 23.36
CA LYS A 545 10.98 -35.17 22.70
C LYS A 545 10.78 -35.13 21.20
N VAL A 546 11.88 -35.27 20.45
CA VAL A 546 11.90 -35.49 19.01
C VAL A 546 12.41 -36.90 18.71
N GLU A 547 11.78 -37.61 17.78
CA GLU A 547 12.23 -38.91 17.29
C GLU A 547 11.75 -39.13 15.85
N GLY A 548 12.69 -39.19 14.91
CA GLY A 548 12.41 -39.28 13.48
C GLY A 548 11.59 -38.08 13.00
N ASN A 549 10.47 -38.34 12.34
CA ASN A 549 9.56 -37.32 11.81
C ASN A 549 8.55 -36.75 12.83
N ARG A 550 8.78 -36.93 14.14
CA ARG A 550 7.76 -36.63 15.17
C ARG A 550 8.32 -35.89 16.36
N MET A 551 7.48 -35.01 16.91
CA MET A 551 7.76 -34.27 18.13
C MET A 551 6.55 -34.31 19.07
N VAL A 552 6.82 -34.40 20.38
CA VAL A 552 5.83 -34.25 21.45
C VAL A 552 6.30 -33.19 22.44
N ILE A 553 5.42 -32.27 22.82
CA ILE A 553 5.61 -31.31 23.92
C ILE A 553 4.56 -31.56 25.00
N CYS A 554 5.01 -31.64 26.26
CA CYS A 554 4.17 -31.76 27.45
C CYS A 554 4.07 -30.40 28.18
N VAL A 555 2.94 -29.72 28.02
CA VAL A 555 2.70 -28.38 28.56
C VAL A 555 1.93 -28.46 29.88
N PRO A 556 2.44 -27.92 31.00
CA PRO A 556 1.69 -27.80 32.25
C PRO A 556 0.54 -26.79 32.12
N ASN A 557 -0.70 -27.20 32.43
CA ASN A 557 -1.89 -26.39 32.18
C ASN A 557 -1.95 -25.10 33.01
N ASN A 558 -1.34 -25.11 34.21
CA ASN A 558 -1.28 -23.97 35.11
C ASN A 558 -0.38 -22.83 34.58
N LEU A 559 0.57 -23.13 33.71
CA LEU A 559 1.47 -22.13 33.11
C LEU A 559 0.84 -21.40 31.92
N VAL A 560 -0.13 -22.04 31.26
CA VAL A 560 -0.75 -21.52 30.03
C VAL A 560 -2.25 -21.26 30.18
N GLY A 561 -2.81 -21.28 31.40
CA GLY A 561 -4.23 -20.98 31.62
C GLY A 561 -5.23 -22.05 31.16
N LEU A 562 -4.76 -23.24 30.78
CA LEU A 562 -5.59 -24.38 30.34
C LEU A 562 -6.20 -25.20 31.50
N GLU A 563 -5.93 -24.83 32.75
CA GLU A 563 -6.51 -25.48 33.94
C GLU A 563 -8.02 -25.16 34.11
N LYS A 564 -8.50 -24.08 33.46
CA LYS A 564 -9.87 -23.58 33.61
C LYS A 564 -10.77 -23.84 32.41
N ARG A 565 -10.26 -24.43 31.33
CA ARG A 565 -10.99 -24.61 30.06
C ARG A 565 -10.47 -25.79 29.26
N ASP A 566 -11.34 -26.32 28.41
CA ASP A 566 -11.04 -27.44 27.51
C ASP A 566 -11.30 -27.12 26.02
N ASN A 567 -11.40 -25.83 25.68
CA ASN A 567 -11.43 -25.30 24.32
C ASN A 567 -10.34 -24.23 24.14
N PHE A 568 -9.61 -24.30 23.03
CA PHE A 568 -8.56 -23.34 22.66
C PHE A 568 -8.21 -23.49 21.17
N ASP A 569 -7.48 -22.52 20.64
CA ASP A 569 -6.92 -22.54 19.30
C ASP A 569 -5.39 -22.67 19.37
N PHE A 570 -4.79 -23.32 18.37
CA PHE A 570 -3.35 -23.50 18.32
C PHE A 570 -2.81 -23.63 16.88
N LYS A 571 -1.51 -23.39 16.75
CA LYS A 571 -0.74 -23.49 15.51
C LYS A 571 0.67 -24.01 15.78
N TRP A 572 1.21 -24.81 14.87
CA TRP A 572 2.63 -25.11 14.79
C TRP A 572 3.26 -24.31 13.66
N ALA A 573 4.50 -23.87 13.81
CA ALA A 573 5.26 -23.27 12.72
C ALA A 573 6.74 -23.62 12.79
N ASP A 574 7.32 -24.00 11.67
CA ASP A 574 8.76 -24.15 11.48
C ASP A 574 9.29 -23.02 10.61
N ASN A 575 10.44 -22.45 10.99
CA ASN A 575 10.95 -21.20 10.41
C ASN A 575 9.95 -20.04 10.57
N SER A 576 9.32 -19.97 11.74
CA SER A 576 8.35 -18.95 12.11
C SER A 576 8.90 -17.52 12.04
N THR A 577 8.00 -16.53 12.05
CA THR A 577 8.35 -15.12 12.20
C THR A 577 9.23 -14.88 13.45
N THR A 578 10.27 -14.05 13.30
CA THR A 578 11.13 -13.57 14.39
C THR A 578 10.90 -12.09 14.71
N GLU A 579 10.19 -11.38 13.84
CA GLU A 579 9.90 -9.94 13.96
C GLU A 579 8.43 -9.63 14.26
N GLY A 580 7.55 -10.64 14.23
CA GLY A 580 6.15 -10.51 14.60
C GLY A 580 5.23 -10.06 13.47
N ASP A 581 5.68 -10.15 12.21
CA ASP A 581 4.77 -10.06 11.07
C ASP A 581 4.05 -11.40 10.89
N VAL A 582 2.77 -11.41 11.24
CA VAL A 582 1.90 -12.59 11.14
C VAL A 582 1.69 -13.08 9.71
N MET A 583 1.84 -12.21 8.71
CA MET A 583 1.71 -12.62 7.31
C MET A 583 2.84 -13.57 6.90
N GLN A 584 3.97 -13.59 7.61
CA GLN A 584 5.09 -14.49 7.34
C GLN A 584 4.74 -15.98 7.50
N PHE A 585 3.61 -16.30 8.14
CA PHE A 585 3.02 -17.64 8.08
C PHE A 585 2.56 -18.04 6.68
N MET A 586 2.59 -17.15 5.68
CA MET A 586 2.29 -17.47 4.29
C MET A 586 3.52 -17.91 3.48
N ASP A 587 4.72 -17.43 3.83
CA ASP A 587 5.91 -17.60 2.99
C ASP A 587 7.13 -18.20 3.69
N LEU A 588 7.28 -18.07 5.01
CA LEU A 588 8.40 -18.65 5.75
C LEU A 588 8.09 -20.10 6.16
N GLY A 589 9.04 -20.98 5.85
CA GLY A 589 9.05 -22.38 6.26
C GLY A 589 7.71 -23.08 6.03
N ASP A 590 7.11 -23.51 7.13
CA ASP A 590 5.79 -24.14 7.17
C ASP A 590 5.02 -23.65 8.41
N ALA A 591 3.74 -23.35 8.24
CA ALA A 591 2.83 -23.02 9.32
C ALA A 591 1.60 -23.93 9.24
N ALA A 592 1.40 -24.74 10.26
CA ALA A 592 0.30 -25.69 10.35
C ALA A 592 -0.75 -25.24 11.38
N PRO A 593 -1.94 -24.78 10.94
CA PRO A 593 -2.39 -24.69 9.55
C PRO A 593 -1.95 -23.40 8.85
N ASP A 594 -1.97 -23.36 7.51
CA ASP A 594 -1.43 -22.25 6.70
C ASP A 594 -1.84 -20.82 7.16
N SER A 595 -0.97 -19.83 6.96
CA SER A 595 -1.32 -18.40 7.10
C SER A 595 -1.88 -18.05 8.51
N ARG A 596 -2.91 -17.19 8.63
CA ARG A 596 -3.60 -16.91 9.90
C ARG A 596 -4.59 -17.99 10.35
N PHE A 597 -4.69 -19.13 9.63
CA PHE A 597 -5.57 -20.19 10.11
C PHE A 597 -5.04 -20.78 11.42
N ASN A 598 -5.93 -21.36 12.19
CA ASN A 598 -5.67 -22.07 13.43
C ASN A 598 -6.44 -23.38 13.49
N PHE A 599 -5.85 -24.35 14.19
CA PHE A 599 -6.57 -25.53 14.63
C PHE A 599 -7.39 -25.19 15.86
N ARG A 600 -8.66 -25.64 15.89
CA ARG A 600 -9.52 -25.50 17.07
C ARG A 600 -9.68 -26.83 17.78
N TYR A 601 -9.23 -26.90 19.03
CA TYR A 601 -9.46 -28.05 19.90
C TYR A 601 -10.63 -27.81 20.84
N VAL A 602 -11.53 -28.79 20.95
CA VAL A 602 -12.65 -28.79 21.90
C VAL A 602 -12.77 -30.20 22.48
N LYS A 603 -12.45 -30.39 23.76
CA LYS A 603 -12.58 -31.70 24.41
C LYS A 603 -14.05 -32.13 24.50
N LYS A 604 -14.34 -33.38 24.16
CA LYS A 604 -15.66 -33.95 24.38
C LYS A 604 -16.01 -33.96 25.87
N ASP A 605 -17.21 -33.50 26.19
CA ASP A 605 -17.73 -33.39 27.57
C ASP A 605 -16.84 -32.53 28.50
N GLY A 606 -15.95 -31.69 27.93
CA GLY A 606 -15.04 -30.82 28.67
C GLY A 606 -15.67 -29.52 29.16
N ASN A 607 -14.94 -28.77 29.99
CA ASN A 607 -15.35 -27.45 30.43
C ASN A 607 -15.17 -26.43 29.31
N ILE A 608 -16.22 -26.22 28.50
CA ILE A 608 -16.19 -25.25 27.41
C ILE A 608 -16.50 -23.87 27.95
N VAL A 609 -15.48 -23.00 27.94
CA VAL A 609 -15.64 -21.60 28.29
C VAL A 609 -15.91 -20.83 27.02
N GLU A 610 -17.18 -20.60 26.73
CA GLU A 610 -17.59 -19.61 25.75
C GLU A 610 -17.32 -18.20 26.32
N LYS A 611 -16.94 -17.25 25.46
CA LYS A 611 -16.82 -15.84 25.84
C LYS A 611 -18.12 -15.44 26.57
N GLU A 612 -18.02 -14.92 27.79
CA GLU A 612 -19.08 -14.03 28.28
C GLU A 612 -19.13 -12.92 27.24
N GLU A 613 -20.18 -12.86 26.43
CA GLU A 613 -20.51 -11.66 25.68
C GLU A 613 -20.56 -10.55 26.74
N THR A 614 -19.47 -9.81 26.92
CA THR A 614 -19.52 -8.51 27.55
C THR A 614 -20.66 -7.81 26.84
N ARG A 615 -21.68 -7.47 27.61
CA ARG A 615 -22.96 -6.89 27.19
C ARG A 615 -22.72 -5.44 26.71
N ALA A 616 -21.84 -5.29 25.74
CA ALA A 616 -21.31 -4.09 25.15
C ALA A 616 -21.19 -4.27 23.63
N SER A 617 -22.17 -4.90 22.99
CA SER A 617 -22.31 -4.85 21.52
C SER A 617 -23.71 -5.10 20.97
N LYS A 618 -24.73 -5.41 21.79
CA LYS A 618 -26.13 -5.25 21.38
C LYS A 618 -26.58 -3.80 21.54
N ILE A 619 -26.02 -2.91 20.72
CA ILE A 619 -26.80 -1.75 20.28
C ILE A 619 -27.89 -2.33 19.39
N ASN A 620 -29.08 -2.48 19.95
CA ASN A 620 -30.26 -2.91 19.24
C ASN A 620 -30.58 -1.82 18.20
N TYR A 621 -30.11 -1.98 16.96
CA TYR A 621 -30.41 -1.08 15.83
C TYR A 621 -31.92 -0.93 15.57
N GLY A 622 -32.77 -1.80 16.14
CA GLY A 622 -34.23 -1.62 16.17
C GLY A 622 -34.71 -0.43 17.02
N VAL A 623 -33.94 0.00 18.03
CA VAL A 623 -34.28 1.16 18.87
C VAL A 623 -33.76 2.47 18.26
N ILE A 624 -32.62 2.43 17.55
CA ILE A 624 -32.14 3.57 16.75
C ILE A 624 -32.99 3.76 15.48
N GLY A 625 -33.50 2.67 14.89
CA GLY A 625 -34.51 2.75 13.82
C GLY A 625 -35.84 3.35 14.31
N ALA A 626 -36.31 3.00 15.51
CA ALA A 626 -37.51 3.58 16.10
C ALA A 626 -37.32 5.06 16.55
N LEU A 627 -36.13 5.42 17.04
CA LEU A 627 -35.77 6.82 17.37
C LEU A 627 -35.50 7.65 16.11
N GLY A 628 -34.94 7.06 15.06
CA GLY A 628 -34.74 7.68 13.75
C GLY A 628 -36.06 7.92 13.01
N ILE A 629 -37.00 6.98 13.07
CA ILE A 629 -38.37 7.19 12.58
C ILE A 629 -39.10 8.25 13.42
N GLY A 630 -38.87 8.30 14.74
CA GLY A 630 -39.37 9.34 15.62
C GLY A 630 -38.81 10.74 15.31
N VAL A 631 -37.51 10.85 15.01
CA VAL A 631 -36.84 12.11 14.65
C VAL A 631 -37.21 12.54 13.23
N VAL A 632 -37.32 11.62 12.28
CA VAL A 632 -37.80 11.93 10.91
C VAL A 632 -39.28 12.33 10.93
N ALA A 633 -40.11 11.70 11.77
CA ALA A 633 -41.49 12.13 12.00
C ALA A 633 -41.56 13.50 12.71
N LEU A 634 -40.68 13.78 13.67
CA LEU A 634 -40.60 15.08 14.36
C LEU A 634 -40.07 16.20 13.44
N VAL A 635 -39.14 15.89 12.54
CA VAL A 635 -38.64 16.82 11.52
C VAL A 635 -39.69 17.03 10.44
N ALA A 636 -40.43 15.99 10.03
CA ALA A 636 -41.57 16.13 9.11
C ALA A 636 -42.70 16.96 9.74
N ILE A 637 -42.99 16.76 11.04
CA ILE A 637 -43.95 17.57 11.80
C ILE A 637 -43.44 19.01 11.94
N ALA A 638 -42.15 19.23 12.19
CA ALA A 638 -41.55 20.56 12.24
C ALA A 638 -41.58 21.28 10.88
N VAL A 639 -41.36 20.57 9.77
CA VAL A 639 -41.45 21.10 8.40
C VAL A 639 -42.90 21.40 8.01
N VAL A 640 -43.87 20.59 8.46
CA VAL A 640 -45.31 20.87 8.30
C VAL A 640 -45.74 22.07 9.16
N LEU A 641 -45.25 22.18 10.40
CA LEU A 641 -45.52 23.31 11.28
C LEU A 641 -44.86 24.62 10.78
N LEU A 642 -43.66 24.54 10.19
CA LEU A 642 -42.99 25.66 9.52
C LEU A 642 -43.71 26.08 8.23
N LYS A 643 -44.27 25.14 7.46
CA LYS A 643 -45.16 25.44 6.33
C LYS A 643 -46.50 26.04 6.78
N MET A 644 -47.00 25.67 7.96
CA MET A 644 -48.21 26.28 8.54
C MET A 644 -47.95 27.68 9.11
N GLN A 645 -46.70 28.03 9.42
CA GLN A 645 -46.28 29.37 9.84
C GLN A 645 -46.38 30.40 8.69
N GLN A 646 -46.35 29.98 7.43
CA GLN A 646 -46.70 30.83 6.27
C GLN A 646 -48.19 31.19 6.19
N LYS A 647 -49.04 30.69 7.10
CA LYS A 647 -50.49 30.97 7.15
C LYS A 647 -50.99 31.60 8.46
N GLY A 648 -50.11 32.14 9.31
CA GLY A 648 -50.50 33.10 10.36
C GLY A 648 -51.38 32.58 11.49
N ILE A 649 -50.99 31.50 12.17
CA ILE A 649 -51.66 31.01 13.39
C ILE A 649 -50.66 31.02 14.56
N ILE A 650 -50.98 31.73 15.65
CA ILE A 650 -50.17 31.85 16.87
C ILE A 650 -50.59 30.77 17.87
N ILE A 651 -49.67 29.90 18.31
CA ILE A 651 -49.82 29.11 19.56
C ILE A 651 -48.44 28.98 20.25
N SER A 652 -48.24 29.75 21.33
CA SER A 652 -46.95 29.92 22.04
C SER A 652 -46.72 28.96 23.22
N ALA A 653 -47.27 27.74 23.23
CA ALA A 653 -47.18 26.86 24.42
C ALA A 653 -46.44 25.52 24.21
N VAL A 654 -46.19 25.09 22.96
CA VAL A 654 -45.68 23.72 22.69
C VAL A 654 -44.15 23.67 22.54
N ILE A 655 -43.51 24.78 22.16
CA ILE A 655 -42.05 24.84 21.94
C ILE A 655 -41.24 24.79 23.25
N LEU A 656 -41.81 25.27 24.36
CA LEU A 656 -41.11 25.28 25.65
C LEU A 656 -41.03 23.90 26.31
N LEU A 657 -41.99 23.01 26.04
CA LEU A 657 -42.04 21.66 26.61
C LEU A 657 -41.09 20.68 25.90
N VAL A 658 -40.84 20.87 24.60
CA VAL A 658 -39.90 20.03 23.83
C VAL A 658 -38.44 20.37 24.16
N ALA A 659 -38.14 21.63 24.47
CA ALA A 659 -36.79 22.06 24.88
C ALA A 659 -36.39 21.53 26.26
N ILE A 660 -37.35 21.37 27.19
CA ILE A 660 -37.08 20.88 28.55
C ILE A 660 -36.87 19.35 28.57
N ALA A 661 -37.54 18.60 27.69
CA ALA A 661 -37.36 17.15 27.58
C ALA A 661 -35.98 16.75 26.98
N ALA A 662 -35.42 17.59 26.10
CA ALA A 662 -34.12 17.34 25.49
C ALA A 662 -32.94 17.55 26.47
N ILE A 663 -33.07 18.46 27.44
CA ILE A 663 -32.02 18.76 28.43
C ILE A 663 -31.99 17.75 29.58
N ALA A 664 -33.14 17.14 29.92
CA ALA A 664 -33.24 16.17 31.01
C ALA A 664 -32.63 14.79 30.66
N SER A 665 -32.45 14.46 29.37
CA SER A 665 -31.95 13.15 28.94
C SER A 665 -30.41 13.05 28.91
N SER A 666 -29.71 14.20 28.98
CA SER A 666 -28.24 14.28 28.92
C SER A 666 -27.54 14.27 30.28
N LEU A 667 -28.28 14.16 31.40
CA LEU A 667 -27.75 14.32 32.77
C LEU A 667 -27.78 13.03 33.63
N HIS A 668 -27.84 11.84 33.03
CA HIS A 668 -27.89 10.58 33.79
C HIS A 668 -26.88 9.49 33.40
N PHE A 669 -25.87 9.78 32.58
CA PHE A 669 -24.92 8.75 32.12
C PHE A 669 -23.48 8.83 32.65
N PHE A 670 -23.10 9.82 33.45
CA PHE A 670 -21.78 9.81 34.11
C PHE A 670 -21.89 10.20 35.57
N GLY A 671 -21.95 9.18 36.43
CA GLY A 671 -22.06 9.38 37.87
C GLY A 671 -22.00 8.07 38.66
N ARG A 672 -20.93 7.28 38.52
CA ARG A 672 -20.49 6.38 39.59
C ARG A 672 -18.97 6.42 39.74
N LYS A 673 -18.57 7.08 40.83
CA LYS A 673 -17.24 7.09 41.44
C LYS A 673 -16.76 5.66 41.73
N ARG A 674 -15.48 5.40 41.49
CA ARG A 674 -14.63 4.60 42.38
C ARG A 674 -13.58 5.54 42.98
N GLU A 675 -13.46 5.50 44.30
CA GLU A 675 -12.42 6.14 45.10
C GLU A 675 -11.13 5.28 45.13
N PRO A 676 -9.99 5.83 45.59
CA PRO A 676 -8.65 5.53 45.08
C PRO A 676 -7.77 4.68 46.02
N GLU A 677 -6.77 4.00 45.47
CA GLU A 677 -5.50 3.62 46.12
C GLU A 677 -4.40 3.82 45.05
N GLU A 678 -3.71 4.96 45.08
CA GLU A 678 -2.36 5.23 45.65
C GLU A 678 -1.24 5.13 44.60
N GLY A 679 -0.56 6.26 44.37
CA GLY A 679 0.62 6.40 43.50
C GLY A 679 0.53 7.65 42.63
N GLY A 680 0.86 8.82 43.20
CA GLY A 680 0.56 10.13 42.60
C GLY A 680 1.57 10.67 41.58
N GLU A 681 1.10 11.60 40.76
CA GLU A 681 1.66 12.95 40.63
C GLU A 681 0.63 13.90 39.97
N ASN A 682 0.69 15.18 40.35
CA ASN A 682 -0.37 16.19 40.32
C ASN A 682 -0.98 16.57 38.94
N VAL A 683 -2.32 16.58 38.82
CA VAL A 683 -3.05 17.34 37.79
C VAL A 683 -4.02 18.32 38.47
N ILE A 684 -3.84 19.62 38.20
CA ILE A 684 -4.73 20.71 38.64
C ILE A 684 -5.77 20.97 37.53
N GLU A 685 -7.07 21.03 37.88
CA GLU A 685 -8.15 21.43 36.95
C GLU A 685 -7.94 22.86 36.41
N GLU A 686 -7.85 22.99 35.09
CA GLU A 686 -7.72 24.28 34.39
C GLU A 686 -9.01 25.11 34.42
N THR A 687 -8.93 26.32 34.98
CA THR A 687 -10.06 27.27 35.07
C THR A 687 -10.46 27.88 33.71
N GLU A 688 -11.69 28.37 33.57
CA GLU A 688 -12.18 29.07 32.35
C GLU A 688 -11.34 30.31 31.96
N ALA A 689 -10.62 30.88 32.94
CA ALA A 689 -9.64 31.94 32.75
C ALA A 689 -8.31 31.43 32.13
N SER A 690 -7.91 30.18 32.39
CA SER A 690 -6.74 29.56 31.72
C SER A 690 -7.08 29.19 30.27
N LYS A 691 -8.29 28.69 29.99
CA LYS A 691 -8.77 28.42 28.61
C LYS A 691 -8.73 29.64 27.68
N ARG A 692 -8.95 30.86 28.20
CA ARG A 692 -8.83 32.11 27.42
C ARG A 692 -7.38 32.48 27.08
N LYS A 693 -6.39 31.90 27.75
CA LYS A 693 -4.96 32.15 27.55
C LYS A 693 -4.22 30.99 26.87
N THR A 694 -4.92 29.92 26.47
CA THR A 694 -4.33 28.78 25.77
C THR A 694 -4.48 28.91 24.26
N ILE A 695 -3.38 28.89 23.51
CA ILE A 695 -3.31 28.92 22.04
C ILE A 695 -3.43 27.48 21.52
N THR A 696 -4.14 27.25 20.41
CA THR A 696 -4.08 25.97 19.68
C THR A 696 -3.11 26.08 18.50
N LEU A 697 -2.02 25.31 18.56
CA LEU A 697 -1.04 25.14 17.49
C LEU A 697 -1.40 23.87 16.71
N VAL A 698 -1.70 24.00 15.43
CA VAL A 698 -1.99 22.87 14.53
C VAL A 698 -0.72 22.49 13.79
N VAL A 699 -0.37 21.20 13.80
CA VAL A 699 0.84 20.64 13.20
C VAL A 699 0.46 19.43 12.36
N ARG A 700 1.03 19.31 11.16
CA ARG A 700 0.86 18.12 10.33
C ARG A 700 1.74 16.98 10.84
N GLU A 701 1.21 15.77 10.90
CA GLU A 701 1.98 14.55 11.18
C GLU A 701 2.91 14.23 10.00
N ASP A 702 4.17 13.95 10.29
CA ASP A 702 5.08 13.34 9.32
C ASP A 702 4.85 11.83 9.36
N ILE A 703 4.28 11.30 8.27
CA ILE A 703 3.90 9.89 8.14
C ILE A 703 4.86 9.12 7.24
N SER A 704 6.02 9.69 6.92
CA SER A 704 7.06 8.97 6.19
C SER A 704 7.61 7.82 7.04
N PRO A 705 8.05 6.69 6.43
CA PRO A 705 8.56 5.52 7.18
C PRO A 705 9.73 5.85 8.12
N ASP A 706 10.50 6.89 7.79
CA ASP A 706 11.68 7.34 8.52
C ASP A 706 11.38 8.51 9.49
N ALA A 707 10.12 8.93 9.61
CA ALA A 707 9.72 10.04 10.46
C ALA A 707 9.83 9.70 11.96
N ASP A 708 10.69 10.43 12.66
CA ASP A 708 10.79 10.34 14.12
C ASP A 708 9.71 11.22 14.80
N MET A 709 8.48 10.72 14.85
CA MET A 709 7.34 11.43 15.42
C MET A 709 7.49 11.72 16.92
N ASP A 710 8.30 10.94 17.64
CA ASP A 710 8.57 11.19 19.04
C ASP A 710 9.54 12.36 19.21
N LYS A 711 10.60 12.43 18.39
CA LYS A 711 11.49 13.60 18.33
C LYS A 711 10.77 14.88 17.91
N LEU A 712 9.79 14.81 17.01
CA LEU A 712 8.93 15.96 16.68
C LEU A 712 8.16 16.44 17.91
N LYS A 713 7.48 15.53 18.62
CA LYS A 713 6.72 15.87 19.83
C LYS A 713 7.64 16.45 20.91
N GLU A 714 8.80 15.84 21.14
CA GLU A 714 9.81 16.32 22.10
C GLU A 714 10.28 17.74 21.76
N THR A 715 10.63 17.97 20.49
CA THR A 715 11.06 19.28 19.98
C THR A 715 9.98 20.35 20.19
N LEU A 716 8.72 20.01 19.91
CA LEU A 716 7.59 20.92 20.12
C LEU A 716 7.32 21.19 21.60
N VAL A 717 7.44 20.18 22.47
CA VAL A 717 7.32 20.34 23.92
C VAL A 717 8.40 21.30 24.43
N GLU A 718 9.65 21.10 24.04
CA GLU A 718 10.76 21.97 24.41
C GLU A 718 10.55 23.42 23.91
N PHE A 719 10.12 23.57 22.66
CA PHE A 719 9.83 24.88 22.06
C PHE A 719 8.73 25.61 22.83
N ILE A 720 7.66 24.90 23.18
CA ILE A 720 6.53 25.43 23.94
C ILE A 720 6.93 25.79 25.36
N ASP A 721 7.77 25.00 26.01
CA ASP A 721 8.21 25.27 27.38
C ASP A 721 9.20 26.43 27.45
N ALA A 722 10.09 26.58 26.46
CA ALA A 722 10.92 27.77 26.30
C ALA A 722 10.05 29.02 26.08
N PHE A 723 9.05 28.93 25.19
CA PHE A 723 8.07 30.00 24.98
C PHE A 723 7.34 30.41 26.27
N LYS A 724 6.87 29.43 27.06
CA LYS A 724 6.15 29.67 28.33
C LYS A 724 7.02 30.34 29.40
N LYS A 725 8.33 30.06 29.44
CA LYS A 725 9.26 30.72 30.38
C LYS A 725 9.28 32.24 30.15
N GLU A 726 9.24 32.66 28.90
CA GLU A 726 9.21 34.07 28.50
C GLU A 726 7.79 34.68 28.55
N ASN A 727 6.75 33.83 28.42
CA ASN A 727 5.36 34.23 28.34
C ASN A 727 4.50 33.60 29.46
N LYS A 728 4.84 33.94 30.72
CA LYS A 728 4.17 33.40 31.91
C LYS A 728 2.64 33.52 31.83
N GLY A 729 1.95 32.41 32.07
CA GLY A 729 0.49 32.34 32.10
C GLY A 729 -0.19 32.24 30.73
N VAL A 730 0.56 31.96 29.66
CA VAL A 730 0.04 31.58 28.33
C VAL A 730 0.17 30.06 28.17
N GLY A 731 -0.91 29.39 27.78
CA GLY A 731 -0.89 27.96 27.46
C GLY A 731 -0.71 27.72 25.96
N VAL A 732 -0.18 26.57 25.57
CA VAL A 732 -0.18 26.10 24.17
C VAL A 732 -0.65 24.65 24.17
N ARG A 733 -1.65 24.35 23.34
CA ARG A 733 -2.13 23.01 23.04
C ARG A 733 -1.77 22.68 21.61
N VAL A 734 -1.10 21.55 21.40
CA VAL A 734 -0.76 21.05 20.06
C VAL A 734 -1.88 20.14 19.58
N GLU A 735 -2.29 20.31 18.33
CA GLU A 735 -3.23 19.45 17.62
C GLU A 735 -2.52 18.89 16.40
N PHE A 736 -2.28 17.58 16.40
CA PHE A 736 -1.70 16.88 15.27
C PHE A 736 -2.81 16.50 14.27
N VAL A 737 -2.55 16.74 12.98
CA VAL A 737 -3.47 16.39 11.89
C VAL A 737 -2.71 15.60 10.82
N LYS A 738 -3.32 14.57 10.26
CA LYS A 738 -2.73 13.82 9.12
C LYS A 738 -2.53 14.70 7.88
N ASP A 739 -3.43 15.67 7.68
CA ASP A 739 -3.36 16.67 6.61
C ASP A 739 -4.14 17.94 7.02
N PHE A 740 -3.83 19.09 6.43
CA PHE A 740 -4.52 20.34 6.74
C PHE A 740 -5.89 20.41 6.07
N PRO A 741 -6.97 20.63 6.85
CA PRO A 741 -8.33 20.68 6.30
C PRO A 741 -8.53 21.90 5.41
N ALA A 742 -9.57 21.86 4.58
CA ALA A 742 -9.95 23.01 3.76
C ALA A 742 -10.24 24.26 4.59
N LYS A 743 -10.76 24.10 5.81
CA LYS A 743 -11.00 25.19 6.76
C LYS A 743 -10.23 24.95 8.07
N LEU A 744 -9.36 25.87 8.41
CA LEU A 744 -8.52 25.81 9.61
C LEU A 744 -9.32 26.15 10.88
N SER A 745 -9.14 25.34 11.93
CA SER A 745 -9.83 25.47 13.24
C SER A 745 -8.94 26.04 14.36
N GLY A 746 -7.62 26.10 14.15
CA GLY A 746 -6.62 26.50 15.15
C GLY A 746 -6.38 28.01 15.29
N ASP A 747 -5.44 28.38 16.16
CA ASP A 747 -4.98 29.76 16.34
C ASP A 747 -3.70 30.05 15.54
N VAL A 748 -2.77 29.09 15.53
CA VAL A 748 -1.49 29.12 14.82
C VAL A 748 -1.32 27.81 14.07
N VAL A 749 -0.72 27.84 12.89
CA VAL A 749 -0.40 26.64 12.09
C VAL A 749 1.11 26.61 11.83
N LEU A 750 1.74 25.45 12.05
CA LEU A 750 3.09 25.14 11.58
C LEU A 750 2.95 24.38 10.26
N ILE A 751 3.42 24.97 9.17
CA ILE A 751 3.15 24.50 7.80
C ILE A 751 4.35 24.79 6.89
N PRO A 752 4.73 23.87 5.97
CA PRO A 752 5.78 24.12 4.97
C PRO A 752 5.38 25.21 3.98
N ALA A 753 6.37 25.85 3.34
CA ALA A 753 6.18 27.03 2.49
C ALA A 753 5.29 26.75 1.28
N ASP A 754 5.35 25.55 0.70
CA ASP A 754 4.53 25.16 -0.46
C ASP A 754 3.05 25.02 -0.06
N SER A 755 2.74 24.26 1.00
CA SER A 755 1.37 24.11 1.50
C SER A 755 0.78 25.42 2.08
N ALA A 756 1.63 26.32 2.59
CA ALA A 756 1.18 27.60 3.14
C ALA A 756 0.48 28.48 2.09
N LEU A 757 0.87 28.37 0.82
CA LEU A 757 0.32 29.19 -0.27
C LEU A 757 -1.18 29.01 -0.45
N GLU A 758 -1.72 27.81 -0.21
CA GLU A 758 -3.15 27.51 -0.33
C GLU A 758 -4.04 28.34 0.63
N TYR A 759 -3.43 28.94 1.65
CA TYR A 759 -4.12 29.67 2.72
C TYR A 759 -3.77 31.17 2.78
N MET A 760 -2.80 31.64 1.99
CA MET A 760 -2.42 33.05 1.94
C MET A 760 -3.42 33.90 1.12
N ARG A 761 -3.51 35.20 1.41
CA ARG A 761 -4.41 36.17 0.77
C ARG A 761 -3.80 36.80 -0.46
N ASP A 762 -3.40 35.99 -1.44
CA ASP A 762 -2.98 36.56 -2.71
C ASP A 762 -4.17 36.54 -3.68
N PRO A 763 -4.65 37.72 -4.14
CA PRO A 763 -5.59 37.83 -5.25
C PRO A 763 -5.22 37.00 -6.48
N LYS A 764 -3.92 36.84 -6.74
CA LYS A 764 -3.39 36.02 -7.83
C LYS A 764 -3.48 34.51 -7.56
N TYR A 765 -3.81 34.10 -6.34
CA TYR A 765 -3.84 32.69 -5.96
C TYR A 765 -5.22 32.18 -5.56
N TYR A 766 -6.29 32.89 -5.98
CA TYR A 766 -7.65 32.54 -5.61
C TYR A 766 -8.35 31.62 -6.60
N GLY A 767 -8.23 30.31 -6.36
CA GLY A 767 -9.34 29.38 -6.57
C GLY A 767 -9.83 28.78 -5.28
N LYS A 768 -11.13 28.51 -5.22
CA LYS A 768 -11.79 28.18 -3.96
C LYS A 768 -12.00 26.69 -3.79
N GLU A 769 -11.25 26.12 -2.84
CA GLU A 769 -11.77 25.20 -1.81
C GLU A 769 -11.32 25.62 -0.40
N LYS A 770 -10.05 26.04 -0.22
CA LYS A 770 -9.50 26.48 1.09
C LYS A 770 -9.53 28.00 1.29
N GLY A 771 -9.01 28.77 0.33
CA GLY A 771 -9.08 30.24 0.31
C GLY A 771 -8.30 30.96 1.42
N PRO A 772 -8.27 32.31 1.38
CA PRO A 772 -7.49 33.15 2.29
C PRO A 772 -7.87 32.96 3.75
N GLN A 773 -6.98 32.38 4.55
CA GLN A 773 -7.21 32.08 5.96
C GLN A 773 -6.10 32.58 6.88
N PHE A 774 -4.99 33.11 6.36
CA PHE A 774 -3.94 33.70 7.18
C PHE A 774 -4.14 35.20 7.45
N ALA A 775 -3.73 35.64 8.63
CA ALA A 775 -3.71 37.03 9.03
C ALA A 775 -2.43 37.73 8.55
N ASP A 776 -2.50 39.05 8.44
CA ASP A 776 -1.34 39.90 8.18
C ASP A 776 -0.50 40.07 9.46
N LEU A 777 0.62 39.37 9.54
CA LEU A 777 1.48 39.27 10.70
C LEU A 777 2.11 40.61 11.10
N GLU A 778 2.38 41.50 10.14
CA GLU A 778 2.91 42.85 10.42
C GLU A 778 1.93 43.70 11.24
N LYS A 779 0.62 43.58 10.98
CA LYS A 779 -0.43 44.24 11.77
C LYS A 779 -0.48 43.75 13.22
N HIS A 780 0.17 42.62 13.50
CA HIS A 780 0.27 42.02 14.82
C HIS A 780 1.70 42.09 15.41
N GLY A 781 2.58 42.91 14.83
CA GLY A 781 3.90 43.22 15.39
C GLY A 781 5.03 42.28 14.98
N ILE A 782 4.82 41.39 14.02
CA ILE A 782 5.84 40.48 13.49
C ILE A 782 6.36 41.07 12.17
N LYS A 783 7.61 41.56 12.16
CA LYS A 783 8.19 42.32 11.03
C LYS A 783 9.35 41.65 10.31
N GLY A 784 9.93 40.59 10.89
CA GLY A 784 11.02 39.84 10.24
C GLY A 784 12.34 40.60 10.05
N GLU A 785 12.59 41.73 10.73
CA GLU A 785 13.77 42.60 10.49
C GLU A 785 15.15 41.89 10.56
N LYS A 786 15.24 40.74 11.24
CA LYS A 786 16.45 39.91 11.37
C LYS A 786 16.41 38.62 10.54
N MET A 787 15.47 38.51 9.62
CA MET A 787 15.25 37.31 8.84
C MET A 787 15.89 37.47 7.45
N VAL A 788 16.35 36.37 6.88
CA VAL A 788 16.82 36.32 5.49
C VAL A 788 15.72 36.82 4.57
N GLU A 789 16.04 37.77 3.69
CA GLU A 789 15.04 38.44 2.84
C GLU A 789 14.36 37.48 1.86
N SER A 790 15.14 36.62 1.21
CA SER A 790 14.62 35.57 0.32
C SER A 790 13.72 34.59 1.07
N ALA A 791 14.04 34.25 2.33
CA ALA A 791 13.18 33.44 3.19
C ALA A 791 11.85 34.14 3.54
N LEU A 792 11.91 35.41 3.94
CA LEU A 792 10.69 36.19 4.21
C LEU A 792 9.81 36.36 2.98
N SER A 793 10.41 36.48 1.80
CA SER A 793 9.67 36.68 0.56
C SER A 793 8.66 35.55 0.28
N LEU A 794 8.96 34.33 0.76
CA LEU A 794 8.08 33.17 0.62
C LEU A 794 6.72 33.32 1.31
N GLY A 795 6.65 34.15 2.35
CA GLY A 795 5.43 34.44 3.09
C GLY A 795 4.83 35.83 2.82
N LYS A 796 5.39 36.58 1.87
CA LYS A 796 4.90 37.92 1.49
C LYS A 796 3.91 37.82 0.34
N VAL A 797 2.80 38.54 0.50
CA VAL A 797 1.73 38.64 -0.49
C VAL A 797 1.32 40.11 -0.61
N GLY A 798 1.63 40.72 -1.76
CA GLY A 798 1.54 42.16 -1.93
C GLY A 798 2.34 42.88 -0.84
N THR A 799 1.65 43.68 -0.01
CA THR A 799 2.26 44.37 1.14
C THR A 799 2.06 43.64 2.47
N SER A 800 1.52 42.42 2.48
CA SER A 800 1.18 41.67 3.70
C SER A 800 2.12 40.50 3.92
N LEU A 801 2.67 40.36 5.13
CA LEU A 801 3.42 39.18 5.56
C LEU A 801 2.45 38.20 6.24
N GLN A 802 2.28 36.99 5.74
CA GLN A 802 1.22 36.08 6.23
C GLN A 802 1.74 34.77 6.80
N TRP A 803 2.98 34.44 6.49
CA TRP A 803 3.70 33.28 6.97
C TRP A 803 5.16 33.69 7.20
N VAL A 804 5.79 33.14 8.23
CA VAL A 804 7.19 33.41 8.53
C VAL A 804 7.98 32.13 8.73
N PRO A 805 9.10 31.93 8.02
CA PRO A 805 9.91 30.74 8.15
C PRO A 805 10.74 30.77 9.44
N PHE A 806 11.13 29.60 9.92
CA PHE A 806 12.11 29.47 11.01
C PHE A 806 13.38 28.73 10.57
N ASN A 807 13.29 27.85 9.57
CA ASN A 807 14.42 27.25 8.86
C ASN A 807 14.41 27.66 7.38
N TYR A 808 15.47 27.33 6.64
CA TYR A 808 15.68 27.64 5.24
C TYR A 808 16.57 26.57 4.59
N ASP A 809 16.48 26.42 3.28
CA ASP A 809 17.34 25.54 2.49
C ASP A 809 17.38 26.01 1.03
N ARG A 810 18.49 25.76 0.35
CA ARG A 810 18.77 26.34 -0.95
C ARG A 810 19.74 25.54 -1.81
N ALA A 811 19.73 25.83 -3.11
CA ALA A 811 20.56 25.17 -4.09
C ALA A 811 22.05 25.53 -3.93
N VAL A 812 22.90 24.51 -3.95
CA VAL A 812 24.37 24.57 -3.83
C VAL A 812 25.02 23.51 -4.73
N VAL A 813 26.35 23.49 -4.78
CA VAL A 813 27.14 22.40 -5.38
C VAL A 813 27.82 21.58 -4.30
N LEU A 814 27.44 20.31 -4.17
CA LEU A 814 28.07 19.34 -3.27
C LEU A 814 29.22 18.65 -3.99
N CYS A 815 30.39 18.56 -3.35
CA CYS A 815 31.61 18.00 -3.94
C CYS A 815 32.15 16.83 -3.11
N ASP A 816 32.42 15.69 -3.76
CA ASP A 816 33.14 14.57 -3.15
C ASP A 816 34.65 14.79 -3.29
N LEU A 817 35.30 15.24 -2.22
CA LEU A 817 36.73 15.54 -2.21
C LEU A 817 37.59 14.32 -2.54
N ASN A 818 37.11 13.10 -2.28
CA ASN A 818 37.84 11.89 -2.64
C ASN A 818 37.95 11.75 -4.17
N VAL A 819 36.93 12.16 -4.92
CA VAL A 819 36.97 12.12 -6.39
C VAL A 819 37.95 13.15 -6.93
N PHE A 820 37.95 14.36 -6.36
CA PHE A 820 38.92 15.40 -6.74
C PHE A 820 40.36 14.94 -6.49
N GLU A 821 40.64 14.38 -5.32
CA GLU A 821 41.95 13.82 -4.99
C GLU A 821 42.32 12.65 -5.90
N GLU A 822 41.41 11.68 -6.09
CA GLU A 822 41.64 10.51 -6.92
C GLU A 822 41.94 10.90 -8.37
N LEU A 823 41.32 11.95 -8.91
CA LEU A 823 41.54 12.42 -10.27
C LEU A 823 42.67 13.46 -10.40
N GLY A 824 43.20 13.96 -9.29
CA GLY A 824 44.22 15.01 -9.29
C GLY A 824 43.69 16.35 -9.81
N VAL A 825 42.40 16.61 -9.64
CA VAL A 825 41.74 17.86 -10.05
C VAL A 825 41.74 18.81 -8.87
N LYS A 826 42.11 20.07 -9.10
CA LYS A 826 42.10 21.10 -8.06
C LYS A 826 40.66 21.51 -7.75
N VAL A 827 40.33 21.57 -6.46
CA VAL A 827 39.05 22.09 -5.99
C VAL A 827 38.98 23.61 -6.26
N PRO A 828 37.92 24.13 -6.88
CA PRO A 828 37.74 25.56 -7.14
C PRO A 828 37.47 26.33 -5.83
N ASP A 829 37.68 27.64 -5.86
CA ASP A 829 37.33 28.52 -4.73
C ASP A 829 35.85 28.94 -4.76
N SER A 830 35.33 29.44 -3.63
CA SER A 830 33.91 29.81 -3.50
C SER A 830 33.49 31.02 -4.35
N ASN A 831 34.39 31.71 -5.06
CA ASN A 831 34.08 32.83 -5.96
C ASN A 831 34.21 32.45 -7.45
N TRP A 832 34.18 31.15 -7.74
CA TRP A 832 34.25 30.59 -9.08
C TRP A 832 33.14 31.07 -10.04
N THR A 833 33.55 31.24 -11.29
CA THR A 833 32.69 31.64 -12.42
C THR A 833 32.07 30.43 -13.11
N TYR A 834 31.10 30.66 -13.99
CA TYR A 834 30.55 29.63 -14.85
C TYR A 834 31.63 28.97 -15.73
N GLU A 835 32.60 29.74 -16.20
CA GLU A 835 33.75 29.23 -16.94
C GLU A 835 34.59 28.29 -16.08
N ASP A 836 34.91 28.68 -14.83
CA ASP A 836 35.63 27.81 -13.88
C ASP A 836 34.85 26.52 -13.59
N PHE A 837 33.52 26.61 -13.49
CA PHE A 837 32.65 25.45 -13.36
C PHE A 837 32.75 24.51 -14.56
N VAL A 838 32.64 25.03 -15.78
CA VAL A 838 32.76 24.25 -17.02
C VAL A 838 34.14 23.58 -17.12
N GLU A 839 35.21 24.30 -16.82
CA GLU A 839 36.58 23.77 -16.81
C GLU A 839 36.74 22.66 -15.75
N THR A 840 36.14 22.83 -14.57
CA THR A 840 36.19 21.84 -13.49
C THR A 840 35.44 20.56 -13.85
N VAL A 841 34.21 20.65 -14.39
CA VAL A 841 33.44 19.45 -14.79
C VAL A 841 34.10 18.72 -15.94
N GLU A 842 34.72 19.43 -16.88
CA GLU A 842 35.52 18.84 -17.95
C GLU A 842 36.75 18.11 -17.37
N ALA A 843 37.48 18.74 -16.46
CA ALA A 843 38.65 18.14 -15.82
C ALA A 843 38.30 16.89 -14.99
N LEU A 844 37.14 16.84 -14.35
CA LEU A 844 36.68 15.67 -13.59
C LEU A 844 36.15 14.54 -14.48
N THR A 845 35.88 14.79 -15.76
CA THR A 845 35.33 13.77 -16.67
C THR A 845 36.45 12.90 -17.25
N GLN A 846 36.81 11.84 -16.52
CA GLN A 846 37.94 10.97 -16.86
C GLN A 846 37.63 9.48 -16.66
N LYS A 847 38.48 8.62 -17.23
CA LYS A 847 38.55 7.20 -16.88
C LYS A 847 39.86 6.91 -16.18
N LYS A 848 39.82 6.33 -14.98
CA LYS A 848 41.00 5.98 -14.17
C LYS A 848 40.76 4.66 -13.45
N ASN A 849 41.74 3.75 -13.45
CA ASN A 849 41.69 2.47 -12.73
C ASN A 849 40.41 1.64 -13.00
N SER A 850 39.99 1.53 -14.27
CA SER A 850 38.75 0.86 -14.69
C SER A 850 37.43 1.49 -14.20
N LYS A 851 37.49 2.60 -13.44
CA LYS A 851 36.35 3.40 -13.05
C LYS A 851 36.14 4.55 -14.05
N SER A 852 34.88 4.92 -14.26
CA SER A 852 34.48 6.06 -15.08
C SER A 852 33.99 7.18 -14.18
N TYR A 853 34.37 8.41 -14.47
CA TYR A 853 33.96 9.60 -13.73
C TYR A 853 33.34 10.63 -14.67
N THR A 854 32.44 11.42 -14.11
CA THR A 854 31.81 12.58 -14.76
C THR A 854 31.84 13.75 -13.80
N GLY A 855 31.85 14.97 -14.35
CA GLY A 855 32.06 16.17 -13.55
C GLY A 855 30.96 16.47 -12.55
N VAL A 856 29.69 16.40 -12.96
CA VAL A 856 28.58 16.85 -12.12
C VAL A 856 27.31 16.02 -12.32
N TYR A 857 26.56 15.78 -11.25
CA TYR A 857 25.18 15.32 -11.33
C TYR A 857 24.24 16.53 -11.40
N LEU A 858 23.37 16.57 -12.43
CA LEU A 858 22.36 17.60 -12.59
C LEU A 858 20.97 16.98 -12.41
N PRO A 859 20.24 17.24 -11.31
CA PRO A 859 18.88 16.75 -11.12
C PRO A 859 17.89 17.53 -11.99
N TYR A 860 18.06 17.50 -13.32
CA TYR A 860 17.32 18.34 -14.26
C TYR A 860 15.81 18.08 -14.24
N HIS A 861 15.34 16.96 -13.67
CA HIS A 861 13.91 16.71 -13.48
C HIS A 861 13.28 17.71 -12.50
N GLN A 862 14.08 18.39 -11.70
CA GLN A 862 13.65 19.46 -10.80
C GLN A 862 13.77 20.82 -11.49
N ALA A 863 12.72 21.64 -11.35
CA ALA A 863 12.60 22.94 -12.00
C ALA A 863 13.72 23.91 -11.59
N PHE A 864 14.25 23.79 -10.36
CA PHE A 864 15.29 24.68 -9.84
C PHE A 864 16.55 24.68 -10.70
N VAL A 865 16.96 23.52 -11.25
CA VAL A 865 18.17 23.42 -12.09
C VAL A 865 17.99 24.25 -13.36
N TRP A 866 16.85 24.09 -14.04
CA TRP A 866 16.54 24.83 -15.25
C TRP A 866 16.51 26.34 -15.01
N MET A 867 15.88 26.73 -13.91
CA MET A 867 15.78 28.12 -13.51
C MET A 867 17.15 28.77 -13.33
N GLN A 868 18.13 28.05 -12.75
CA GLN A 868 19.51 28.57 -12.65
C GLN A 868 20.12 28.86 -14.02
N PHE A 869 20.04 27.90 -14.95
CA PHE A 869 20.66 28.08 -16.27
C PHE A 869 19.91 29.13 -17.11
N VAL A 870 18.58 29.19 -17.06
CA VAL A 870 17.80 30.20 -17.80
C VAL A 870 18.14 31.60 -17.29
N ARG A 871 18.01 31.83 -15.98
CA ARG A 871 18.21 33.17 -15.39
C ARG A 871 19.68 33.57 -15.34
N GLY A 872 20.58 32.62 -15.10
CA GLY A 872 22.02 32.87 -15.09
C GLY A 872 22.55 33.39 -16.43
N PHE A 873 21.88 33.05 -17.54
CA PHE A 873 22.18 33.57 -18.88
C PHE A 873 21.35 34.79 -19.27
N GLY A 874 20.54 35.34 -18.36
CA GLY A 874 19.69 36.53 -18.58
C GLY A 874 18.41 36.24 -19.34
N GLY A 875 17.99 34.97 -19.39
CA GLY A 875 16.70 34.57 -19.93
C GLY A 875 15.60 34.63 -18.89
N GLU A 876 14.36 34.63 -19.38
CA GLU A 876 13.16 34.38 -18.58
C GLU A 876 12.48 33.11 -19.09
N TRP A 877 11.92 32.30 -18.20
CA TRP A 877 11.26 31.05 -18.59
C TRP A 877 9.76 31.19 -18.84
N PHE A 878 9.17 32.32 -18.44
CA PHE A 878 7.75 32.64 -18.54
C PHE A 878 7.56 34.09 -19.00
N ASP A 879 6.67 34.29 -19.96
CA ASP A 879 6.22 35.58 -20.45
C ASP A 879 4.81 35.86 -19.89
N GLU A 880 4.76 36.72 -18.87
CA GLU A 880 3.52 37.10 -18.18
C GLU A 880 2.50 37.77 -19.11
N ASP A 881 2.96 38.54 -20.11
CA ASP A 881 2.07 39.31 -21.00
C ASP A 881 1.29 38.40 -21.96
N ASN A 882 1.90 37.28 -22.38
CA ASN A 882 1.32 36.32 -23.31
C ASN A 882 0.81 35.03 -22.64
N LEU A 883 1.06 34.88 -21.33
CA LEU A 883 0.78 33.67 -20.55
C LEU A 883 1.37 32.43 -21.20
N ASP A 884 2.64 32.53 -21.58
CA ASP A 884 3.36 31.49 -22.31
C ASP A 884 4.71 31.18 -21.64
N LEU A 885 5.08 29.91 -21.58
CA LEU A 885 6.49 29.59 -21.33
C LEU A 885 7.31 30.03 -22.56
N VAL A 886 8.54 30.47 -22.35
CA VAL A 886 9.42 30.98 -23.42
C VAL A 886 10.80 30.31 -23.36
N LEU A 887 10.79 28.97 -23.33
CA LEU A 887 12.00 28.15 -23.22
C LEU A 887 12.83 28.10 -24.51
N THR A 888 12.19 28.36 -25.66
CA THR A 888 12.82 28.27 -26.97
C THR A 888 13.31 29.60 -27.55
N GLN A 889 13.28 30.68 -26.75
CA GLN A 889 13.56 32.03 -27.21
C GLN A 889 14.82 32.64 -26.55
N GLY A 890 15.52 33.47 -27.31
CA GLY A 890 16.57 34.38 -26.80
C GLY A 890 17.59 33.73 -25.84
N LYS A 891 17.82 34.41 -24.72
CA LYS A 891 18.76 34.00 -23.67
C LYS A 891 18.33 32.75 -22.90
N SER A 892 17.03 32.48 -22.81
CA SER A 892 16.50 31.27 -22.16
C SER A 892 16.93 30.02 -22.89
N PHE A 893 16.85 30.04 -24.21
CA PHE A 893 17.35 28.96 -25.05
C PHE A 893 18.87 28.79 -24.96
N GLU A 894 19.63 29.89 -24.84
CA GLU A 894 21.09 29.86 -24.65
C GLU A 894 21.48 29.15 -23.36
N GLY A 895 20.86 29.51 -22.23
CA GLY A 895 21.11 28.89 -20.93
C GLY A 895 20.78 27.39 -20.92
N LEU A 896 19.60 27.01 -21.42
CA LEU A 896 19.21 25.60 -21.52
C LEU A 896 20.10 24.82 -22.48
N SER A 897 20.49 25.42 -23.61
CA SER A 897 21.44 24.81 -24.54
C SER A 897 22.77 24.53 -23.87
N SER A 898 23.26 25.46 -23.04
CA SER A 898 24.51 25.27 -22.28
C SER A 898 24.41 24.09 -21.32
N MET A 899 23.31 23.99 -20.57
CA MET A 899 23.03 22.85 -19.68
C MET A 899 23.01 21.52 -20.45
N PHE A 900 22.24 21.43 -21.54
CA PHE A 900 22.14 20.20 -22.34
C PHE A 900 23.46 19.84 -23.04
N MET A 901 24.30 20.83 -23.35
CA MET A 901 25.63 20.58 -23.90
C MET A 901 26.55 19.88 -22.88
N LEU A 902 26.45 20.19 -21.58
CA LEU A 902 27.20 19.47 -20.54
C LEU A 902 26.80 17.99 -20.49
N LEU A 903 25.49 17.72 -20.50
CA LEU A 903 24.94 16.36 -20.55
C LEU A 903 25.43 15.63 -21.81
N ASN A 904 25.24 16.21 -22.99
CA ASN A 904 25.62 15.58 -24.27
C ASN A 904 27.14 15.33 -24.41
N ARG A 905 27.97 16.20 -23.81
CA ARG A 905 29.41 16.01 -23.79
C ARG A 905 29.85 14.92 -22.80
N GLY A 906 28.95 14.41 -21.97
CA GLY A 906 29.24 13.47 -20.88
C GLY A 906 29.94 14.14 -19.70
N TYR A 907 29.88 15.47 -19.60
CA TYR A 907 30.44 16.23 -18.47
C TYR A 907 29.48 16.24 -17.27
N ALA A 908 28.20 16.03 -17.55
CA ALA A 908 27.18 15.85 -16.55
C ALA A 908 26.49 14.49 -16.69
N GLN A 909 26.11 13.92 -15.55
CA GLN A 909 25.16 12.81 -15.46
C GLN A 909 23.81 13.36 -15.02
N ALA A 910 22.75 12.71 -15.50
CA ALA A 910 21.43 12.87 -14.95
C ALA A 910 20.60 11.61 -15.20
N ASN A 911 19.58 11.39 -14.38
CA ASN A 911 18.73 10.21 -14.46
C ASN A 911 18.08 10.07 -15.86
N GLY A 912 18.22 8.89 -16.48
CA GLY A 912 17.65 8.59 -17.80
C GLY A 912 18.42 9.16 -19.01
N PHE A 913 19.52 9.88 -18.79
CA PHE A 913 20.34 10.45 -19.87
C PHE A 913 21.73 9.79 -19.93
N ASP A 914 21.96 8.94 -20.93
CA ASP A 914 23.23 8.23 -21.10
C ASP A 914 24.02 8.70 -22.32
N ALA A 915 24.73 9.82 -22.21
CA ALA A 915 25.67 10.23 -23.23
C ALA A 915 27.09 9.81 -22.85
N LYS A 916 27.77 9.11 -23.77
CA LYS A 916 29.14 8.62 -23.57
C LYS A 916 29.33 7.74 -22.33
N ASN A 917 28.30 6.96 -21.95
CA ASN A 917 28.32 6.06 -20.79
C ASN A 917 28.38 6.80 -19.43
N SER A 918 27.77 7.99 -19.35
CA SER A 918 27.72 8.80 -18.13
C SER A 918 26.85 8.19 -17.04
N LEU A 919 25.87 7.33 -17.37
CA LEU A 919 25.04 6.66 -16.36
C LEU A 919 25.83 5.71 -15.44
N ASN A 920 26.93 5.16 -15.96
CA ASN A 920 27.81 4.25 -15.22
C ASN A 920 29.02 4.97 -14.59
N ALA A 921 29.04 6.30 -14.61
CA ALA A 921 30.14 7.10 -14.07
C ALA A 921 29.84 7.58 -12.64
N LYS A 922 30.86 7.67 -11.80
CA LYS A 922 30.76 8.36 -10.50
C LYS A 922 30.87 9.87 -10.71
N CYS A 923 29.99 10.67 -10.11
CA CYS A 923 30.03 12.12 -10.18
C CYS A 923 31.01 12.70 -9.15
N GLY A 924 31.81 13.70 -9.56
CA GLY A 924 32.63 14.47 -8.62
C GLY A 924 31.85 15.55 -7.86
N MET A 925 30.79 16.08 -8.48
CA MET A 925 29.94 17.12 -7.91
C MET A 925 28.45 16.81 -8.10
N SER A 926 27.57 17.51 -7.39
CA SER A 926 26.11 17.51 -7.63
C SER A 926 25.52 18.89 -7.41
N PHE A 927 24.62 19.31 -8.31
CA PHE A 927 23.64 20.35 -7.99
C PHE A 927 22.61 19.74 -7.04
N ALA A 928 22.41 20.35 -5.89
CA ALA A 928 21.60 19.80 -4.81
C ALA A 928 21.12 20.91 -3.89
N PHE A 929 20.14 20.61 -3.03
CA PHE A 929 19.84 21.50 -1.91
C PHE A 929 20.78 21.21 -0.74
N ALA A 930 21.19 22.24 0.01
CA ALA A 930 22.26 22.17 0.99
C ALA A 930 21.94 21.29 2.21
N SER A 931 20.67 21.28 2.60
CA SER A 931 20.16 20.54 3.75
C SER A 931 19.49 19.23 3.35
N GLN A 932 19.20 19.08 2.04
CA GLN A 932 18.61 17.91 1.36
C GLN A 932 17.97 16.91 2.35
N PRO A 933 16.81 17.23 2.98
CA PRO A 933 16.07 16.18 3.69
C PRO A 933 15.90 15.03 2.70
N ASP A 934 15.94 13.77 3.14
CA ASP A 934 15.73 12.60 2.30
C ASP A 934 14.45 12.74 1.45
N ARG A 935 14.57 13.46 0.34
CA ARG A 935 13.62 13.45 -0.74
C ARG A 935 14.07 12.28 -1.55
N ASN A 936 13.55 11.14 -1.13
CA ASN A 936 13.22 10.05 -2.01
C ASN A 936 12.28 10.56 -3.11
N GLY A 937 12.79 11.40 -4.00
CA GLY A 937 12.43 11.33 -5.40
C GLY A 937 12.91 9.95 -5.82
N MET A 938 12.04 8.96 -5.65
CA MET A 938 12.43 7.56 -5.65
C MET A 938 13.22 7.18 -6.88
N TYR A 939 14.51 7.00 -6.64
CA TYR A 939 15.41 6.35 -7.55
C TYR A 939 15.31 4.85 -7.22
N PHE A 940 14.66 4.09 -8.10
CA PHE A 940 14.80 2.62 -8.16
C PHE A 940 16.18 2.28 -8.76
N LEU A 941 17.19 2.90 -8.18
CA LEU A 941 18.60 2.73 -8.49
C LEU A 941 19.12 1.76 -7.44
N SER A 942 19.92 0.79 -7.87
CA SER A 942 20.74 0.00 -6.96
C SER A 942 21.52 0.92 -6.02
N GLU A 943 21.90 0.42 -4.84
CA GLU A 943 22.79 1.14 -3.93
C GLU A 943 24.02 1.67 -4.68
N GLU A 944 24.60 0.86 -5.59
CA GLU A 944 25.70 1.27 -6.46
C GLU A 944 25.38 2.48 -7.34
N GLU A 945 24.17 2.57 -7.89
CA GLU A 945 23.72 3.69 -8.71
C GLU A 945 23.41 4.94 -7.89
N LEU A 946 22.85 4.79 -6.68
CA LEU A 946 22.64 5.89 -5.74
C LEU A 946 23.96 6.53 -5.34
N MET A 947 24.96 5.71 -5.02
CA MET A 947 26.30 6.12 -4.59
C MET A 947 27.15 6.76 -5.70
N ARG A 948 26.62 6.89 -6.93
CA ARG A 948 27.27 7.66 -8.00
C ARG A 948 27.06 9.16 -7.85
N ASN A 949 26.00 9.58 -7.18
CA ASN A 949 25.66 10.99 -6.96
C ASN A 949 26.03 11.42 -5.53
N PRO A 950 27.00 12.33 -5.32
CA PRO A 950 27.45 12.71 -3.97
C PRO A 950 26.36 13.29 -3.07
N ALA A 951 25.27 13.80 -3.63
CA ALA A 951 24.11 14.24 -2.86
C ALA A 951 23.40 13.10 -2.10
N ASN A 952 23.39 11.87 -2.63
CA ASN A 952 22.67 10.76 -2.04
C ASN A 952 23.39 10.11 -0.84
N TYR A 953 24.64 10.50 -0.57
CA TYR A 953 25.43 10.01 0.56
C TYR A 953 26.25 11.15 1.19
N ALA A 954 25.70 12.37 1.12
CA ALA A 954 26.33 13.57 1.62
C ALA A 954 26.64 13.47 3.12
N GLU A 955 25.77 12.83 3.90
CA GLU A 955 26.00 12.57 5.33
C GLU A 955 27.26 11.75 5.61
N GLU A 956 27.53 10.71 4.81
CA GLU A 956 28.71 9.87 4.97
C GLU A 956 29.98 10.65 4.62
N LEU A 957 29.95 11.39 3.51
CA LEU A 957 31.05 12.28 3.14
C LEU A 957 31.30 13.34 4.22
N ALA A 958 30.25 13.86 4.85
CA ALA A 958 30.35 14.83 5.93
C ALA A 958 31.05 14.27 7.17
N LYS A 959 30.69 13.04 7.59
CA LYS A 959 31.27 12.34 8.76
C LYS A 959 32.79 12.22 8.63
N ASP A 960 33.28 11.99 7.42
CA ASP A 960 34.71 11.81 7.13
C ASP A 960 35.42 13.12 6.71
N ASN A 961 34.76 14.28 6.80
CA ASN A 961 35.26 15.58 6.31
C ASN A 961 35.64 15.60 4.81
N ASN A 962 34.99 14.74 4.02
CA ASN A 962 35.20 14.62 2.58
C ASN A 962 34.13 15.33 1.74
N LEU A 963 33.12 15.94 2.37
CA LEU A 963 32.17 16.80 1.67
C LEU A 963 32.62 18.27 1.69
N LEU A 964 32.62 18.90 0.53
CA LEU A 964 32.69 20.35 0.38
C LEU A 964 31.39 20.88 -0.23
N ILE A 965 30.83 21.91 0.40
CA ILE A 965 29.76 22.73 -0.18
C ILE A 965 30.39 23.94 -0.87
N LEU A 966 30.07 24.13 -2.14
CA LEU A 966 30.36 25.34 -2.89
C LEU A 966 29.05 26.09 -3.18
N PRO A 967 29.07 27.44 -3.20
CA PRO A 967 27.96 28.19 -3.76
C PRO A 967 27.80 27.84 -5.25
N LEU A 968 26.62 28.12 -5.80
CA LEU A 968 26.41 28.04 -7.25
C LEU A 968 27.45 28.93 -7.96
N PRO A 969 27.97 28.51 -9.13
CA PRO A 969 28.95 29.31 -9.85
C PRO A 969 28.31 30.63 -10.30
N LYS A 970 29.11 31.69 -10.36
CA LYS A 970 28.64 32.97 -10.87
C LYS A 970 28.37 32.85 -12.37
N PHE A 971 27.10 32.91 -12.77
CA PHE A 971 26.68 32.80 -14.16
C PHE A 971 26.99 34.10 -14.94
N PRO A 972 26.96 34.06 -16.30
CA PRO A 972 27.33 35.21 -17.13
C PRO A 972 26.60 36.52 -16.82
N GLU A 973 25.32 36.45 -16.41
CA GLU A 973 24.50 37.62 -16.09
C GLU A 973 24.38 37.88 -14.57
N GLY A 974 25.08 37.12 -13.74
CA GLY A 974 25.19 37.34 -12.30
C GLY A 974 24.84 36.14 -11.43
N ASP A 975 24.67 36.43 -10.15
CA ASP A 975 24.38 35.43 -9.11
C ASP A 975 22.90 35.03 -9.16
N VAL A 976 22.64 33.72 -9.17
CA VAL A 976 21.30 33.12 -9.21
C VAL A 976 21.19 32.02 -8.17
N GLY A 977 19.97 31.82 -7.64
CA GLY A 977 19.73 30.87 -6.57
C GLY A 977 18.28 30.39 -6.52
N ALA A 978 18.06 29.29 -5.79
CA ALA A 978 16.75 28.69 -5.63
C ALA A 978 16.58 28.16 -4.21
N SER A 979 15.40 28.41 -3.64
CA SER A 979 14.99 27.96 -2.31
C SER A 979 14.22 26.64 -2.39
N ASN A 980 14.42 25.78 -1.41
CA ASN A 980 13.82 24.44 -1.38
C ASN A 980 12.43 24.47 -0.73
N THR A 981 11.41 24.90 -1.46
CA THR A 981 10.12 25.31 -0.84
C THR A 981 9.41 24.20 -0.05
N ASP A 982 9.55 22.92 -0.40
CA ASP A 982 8.91 21.84 0.40
C ASP A 982 9.65 21.52 1.72
N PHE A 983 10.88 21.99 1.95
CA PHE A 983 11.63 21.78 3.20
C PHE A 983 11.52 22.96 4.18
N ILE A 984 11.20 24.14 3.67
CA ILE A 984 11.17 25.37 4.46
C ILE A 984 9.86 25.39 5.24
N HIS A 985 9.96 25.37 6.57
CA HIS A 985 8.84 25.37 7.50
C HIS A 985 8.72 26.71 8.22
N GLY A 986 7.48 27.03 8.56
CA GLY A 986 7.17 28.30 9.18
C GLY A 986 5.82 28.30 9.87
N PHE A 987 5.53 29.43 10.49
CA PHE A 987 4.30 29.64 11.23
C PHE A 987 3.42 30.67 10.53
N ALA A 988 2.11 30.40 10.54
CA ALA A 988 1.08 31.34 10.14
C ALA A 988 0.03 31.51 11.23
N MET A 989 -0.59 32.70 11.26
CA MET A 989 -1.70 33.00 12.16
C MET A 989 -3.03 32.78 11.43
N VAL A 990 -3.93 31.99 12.00
CA VAL A 990 -5.28 31.81 11.44
C VAL A 990 -6.10 33.09 11.65
N ASP A 991 -6.64 33.67 10.58
CA ASP A 991 -7.34 34.95 10.63
C ASP A 991 -8.62 34.90 11.47
N SER A 992 -9.33 33.77 11.46
CA SER A 992 -10.51 33.59 12.32
C SER A 992 -10.16 33.48 13.81
N SER A 993 -8.87 33.40 14.18
CA SER A 993 -8.46 33.36 15.58
C SER A 993 -8.92 34.62 16.32
N LYS A 994 -9.52 34.38 17.49
CA LYS A 994 -9.86 35.43 18.47
C LYS A 994 -8.69 35.74 19.42
N LYS A 995 -7.56 35.02 19.30
CA LYS A 995 -6.39 35.10 20.19
C LYS A 995 -5.15 35.68 19.49
N LYS A 996 -5.35 36.57 18.52
CA LYS A 996 -4.29 37.13 17.66
C LYS A 996 -3.06 37.66 18.43
N ASN A 997 -3.27 38.34 19.55
CA ASN A 997 -2.16 38.86 20.38
C ASN A 997 -1.32 37.74 21.02
N LEU A 998 -1.94 36.62 21.40
CA LEU A 998 -1.23 35.47 21.97
C LEU A 998 -0.56 34.65 20.87
N ALA A 999 -1.26 34.42 19.76
CA ALA A 999 -0.72 33.81 18.56
C ALA A 999 0.54 34.55 18.06
N ALA A 1000 0.50 35.88 18.02
CA ALA A 1000 1.64 36.71 17.59
C ALA A 1000 2.89 36.50 18.46
N LYS A 1001 2.72 36.25 19.76
CA LYS A 1001 3.85 35.98 20.67
C LYS A 1001 4.50 34.63 20.38
N LEU A 1002 3.71 33.60 20.13
CA LEU A 1002 4.22 32.26 19.79
C LEU A 1002 4.97 32.29 18.46
N ILE A 1003 4.38 32.93 17.45
CA ILE A 1003 5.01 33.13 16.14
C ILE A 1003 6.28 33.98 16.29
N GLY A 1004 6.23 35.08 17.04
CA GLY A 1004 7.42 35.91 17.30
C GLY A 1004 8.55 35.15 17.98
N PHE A 1005 8.23 34.25 18.92
CA PHE A 1005 9.24 33.39 19.57
C PHE A 1005 9.90 32.42 18.59
N SER A 1006 9.18 31.90 17.60
CA SER A 1006 9.77 31.07 16.52
C SER A 1006 10.83 31.80 15.68
N GLN A 1007 10.83 33.14 15.71
CA GLN A 1007 11.78 33.98 14.98
C GLN A 1007 13.01 34.33 15.84
N SER A 1008 13.03 33.96 17.12
CA SER A 1008 14.16 34.19 18.01
C SER A 1008 15.28 33.17 17.77
N VAL A 1009 16.51 33.50 18.18
CA VAL A 1009 17.65 32.56 18.12
C VAL A 1009 17.33 31.28 18.89
N GLU A 1010 16.80 31.41 20.11
CA GLU A 1010 16.42 30.26 20.95
C GLU A 1010 15.33 29.40 20.31
N GLY A 1011 14.27 30.02 19.79
CA GLY A 1011 13.18 29.31 19.12
C GLY A 1011 13.65 28.52 17.90
N GLN A 1012 14.48 29.13 17.05
CA GLN A 1012 15.04 28.45 15.88
C GLN A 1012 16.02 27.34 16.26
N LYS A 1013 16.83 27.55 17.30
CA LYS A 1013 17.75 26.54 17.82
C LYS A 1013 17.03 25.28 18.30
N ILE A 1014 15.90 25.43 18.99
CA ILE A 1014 15.09 24.29 19.43
C ILE A 1014 14.45 23.61 18.22
N LEU A 1015 13.78 24.37 17.34
CA LEU A 1015 13.09 23.80 16.17
C LEU A 1015 14.05 23.09 15.20
N ASN A 1016 15.29 23.56 15.08
CA ASN A 1016 16.31 22.96 14.21
C ASN A 1016 16.68 21.52 14.62
N LYS A 1017 16.45 21.10 15.87
CA LYS A 1017 16.73 19.73 16.32
C LYS A 1017 15.96 18.68 15.53
N TYR A 1018 14.74 19.01 15.10
CA TYR A 1018 13.90 18.16 14.27
C TYR A 1018 13.90 18.61 12.81
N TYR A 1019 13.63 19.89 12.55
CA TYR A 1019 13.44 20.40 11.18
C TYR A 1019 14.75 20.66 10.42
N GLY A 1020 15.90 20.70 11.09
CA GLY A 1020 17.20 20.95 10.47
C GLY A 1020 17.28 22.26 9.68
N GLY A 1021 18.26 22.34 8.78
CA GLY A 1021 18.42 23.43 7.81
C GLY A 1021 19.08 24.70 8.33
N ILE A 1022 19.20 25.67 7.43
CA ILE A 1022 19.77 26.99 7.69
C ILE A 1022 18.77 27.81 8.53
N PRO A 1023 19.15 28.44 9.66
CA PRO A 1023 18.24 29.28 10.42
C PRO A 1023 17.83 30.48 9.58
N SER A 1024 16.53 30.77 9.53
CA SER A 1024 16.06 31.94 8.78
C SER A 1024 16.41 33.26 9.48
N ASN A 1025 16.80 33.25 10.76
CA ASN A 1025 17.30 34.41 11.49
C ASN A 1025 18.83 34.57 11.32
N VAL A 1026 19.27 35.74 10.83
CA VAL A 1026 20.68 36.05 10.53
C VAL A 1026 21.59 36.08 11.77
N ASP A 1027 21.04 36.31 12.97
CA ASP A 1027 21.81 36.19 14.21
C ASP A 1027 21.98 34.73 14.63
N ALA A 1028 20.98 33.88 14.36
CA ALA A 1028 21.08 32.44 14.64
C ALA A 1028 22.06 31.73 13.69
N GLN A 1029 22.24 32.24 12.47
CA GLN A 1029 23.25 31.76 11.51
C GLN A 1029 24.70 31.89 12.02
N LYS A 1030 24.96 32.77 13.00
CA LYS A 1030 26.28 32.97 13.62
C LYS A 1030 26.62 31.88 14.65
N GLU A 1031 25.67 31.02 15.01
CA GLU A 1031 25.91 29.87 15.89
C GLU A 1031 26.16 28.58 15.10
N ASP A 1032 26.76 27.57 15.71
CA ASP A 1032 27.12 26.32 15.02
C ASP A 1032 26.00 25.26 14.99
N PHE A 1033 24.89 25.45 15.72
CA PHE A 1033 23.89 24.39 15.93
C PHE A 1033 23.27 23.84 14.64
N TRP A 1034 23.14 24.69 13.62
CA TRP A 1034 22.49 24.36 12.36
C TRP A 1034 23.40 23.70 11.34
N LYS A 1035 24.72 23.79 11.53
CA LYS A 1035 25.72 23.29 10.57
C LYS A 1035 25.62 21.76 10.37
N VAL A 1036 25.16 21.05 11.41
CA VAL A 1036 24.88 19.60 11.34
C VAL A 1036 23.76 19.29 10.36
N GLY A 1037 22.75 20.16 10.27
CA GLY A 1037 21.61 20.00 9.37
C GLY A 1037 21.88 20.39 7.92
N VAL A 1038 23.12 20.69 7.55
CA VAL A 1038 23.54 21.12 6.18
C VAL A 1038 24.63 20.20 5.62
N PHE A 1039 24.61 18.92 6.00
CA PHE A 1039 25.51 17.85 5.52
C PHE A 1039 27.00 18.20 5.37
N ALA A 1040 27.55 19.16 6.12
CA ALA A 1040 28.93 19.61 5.93
C ALA A 1040 29.67 19.70 7.25
N SER A 1041 30.99 19.65 7.18
CA SER A 1041 31.83 19.99 8.33
C SER A 1041 31.55 21.44 8.75
N GLN A 1042 31.70 21.72 10.06
CA GLN A 1042 31.38 23.04 10.62
C GLN A 1042 32.16 24.21 9.98
N ALA A 1043 33.30 23.92 9.33
CA ALA A 1043 34.13 24.90 8.65
C ALA A 1043 33.63 25.27 7.24
N ASN A 1044 32.85 24.39 6.58
CA ASN A 1044 32.44 24.56 5.18
C ASN A 1044 30.94 24.90 5.02
N ALA A 1045 30.12 24.68 6.06
CA ALA A 1045 28.68 24.96 6.03
C ALA A 1045 28.34 26.44 5.72
N GLU A 1046 29.25 27.37 6.04
CA GLU A 1046 29.06 28.81 5.79
C GLU A 1046 29.02 29.16 4.29
N ASN A 1047 29.61 28.32 3.42
CA ASN A 1047 29.51 28.50 1.97
C ASN A 1047 28.06 28.42 1.47
N ALA A 1048 27.18 27.70 2.17
CA ALA A 1048 25.77 27.67 1.84
C ALA A 1048 25.10 29.05 1.99
N LEU A 1049 25.64 29.96 2.80
CA LEU A 1049 25.09 31.31 2.98
C LEU A 1049 25.43 32.26 1.82
N MET A 1050 26.43 31.95 0.99
CA MET A 1050 26.92 32.86 -0.05
C MET A 1050 25.92 32.98 -1.22
N GLY A 1051 25.39 34.18 -1.46
CA GLY A 1051 24.43 34.45 -2.53
C GLY A 1051 22.97 34.10 -2.17
N ILE A 1052 22.66 33.85 -0.89
CA ILE A 1052 21.31 33.50 -0.40
C ILE A 1052 20.26 34.58 -0.68
N GLU A 1053 20.70 35.83 -0.81
CA GLU A 1053 19.89 36.98 -1.18
C GLU A 1053 19.37 36.93 -2.62
N HIS A 1054 19.97 36.12 -3.47
CA HIS A 1054 19.58 35.93 -4.88
C HIS A 1054 18.60 34.77 -5.09
N ASP A 1055 18.25 34.06 -4.02
CA ASP A 1055 17.36 32.89 -4.10
C ASP A 1055 15.93 33.28 -4.51
N ARG A 1056 15.41 32.52 -5.47
CA ARG A 1056 14.00 32.55 -5.89
C ARG A 1056 13.28 31.28 -5.44
N ARG A 1057 11.95 31.23 -5.59
CA ARG A 1057 11.18 29.98 -5.40
C ARG A 1057 11.51 28.98 -6.51
N ASP A 1058 11.52 27.69 -6.18
CA ASP A 1058 11.83 26.59 -7.11
C ASP A 1058 10.60 26.02 -7.85
N ASP A 1059 9.51 26.79 -7.94
CA ASP A 1059 8.20 26.34 -8.42
C ASP A 1059 7.71 27.13 -9.66
N PHE A 1060 6.62 26.67 -10.29
CA PHE A 1060 6.00 27.30 -11.46
C PHE A 1060 4.88 28.29 -11.12
N PHE A 1061 4.75 28.75 -9.88
CA PHE A 1061 3.60 29.60 -9.52
C PHE A 1061 3.60 30.95 -10.23
N GLU A 1062 4.78 31.48 -10.59
CA GLU A 1062 4.89 32.67 -11.45
C GLU A 1062 4.11 32.49 -12.77
N ALA A 1063 4.07 31.26 -13.31
CA ALA A 1063 3.37 30.94 -14.55
C ALA A 1063 1.84 30.73 -14.39
N LEU A 1064 1.32 30.75 -13.17
CA LEU A 1064 -0.05 30.34 -12.85
C LEU A 1064 -0.87 31.47 -12.20
N HIS A 1065 -0.51 32.73 -12.49
CA HIS A 1065 -0.99 33.95 -11.82
C HIS A 1065 -2.51 34.04 -11.58
N ASP A 1066 -3.39 33.38 -12.33
CA ASP A 1066 -4.84 33.41 -12.08
C ASP A 1066 -5.49 32.02 -11.99
N SER A 1067 -4.67 30.96 -11.82
CA SER A 1067 -5.17 29.59 -11.73
C SER A 1067 -5.95 29.37 -10.45
N LYS A 1068 -7.13 28.76 -10.57
CA LYS A 1068 -7.91 28.34 -9.40
C LYS A 1068 -7.27 27.17 -8.64
N ASP A 1069 -6.63 26.27 -9.35
CA ASP A 1069 -6.07 25.04 -8.80
C ASP A 1069 -4.54 25.05 -8.91
N LEU A 1070 -3.91 26.10 -8.37
CA LEU A 1070 -2.46 26.36 -8.49
C LEU A 1070 -1.59 25.14 -8.23
N PHE A 1071 -1.86 24.44 -7.13
CA PHE A 1071 -1.06 23.31 -6.72
C PHE A 1071 -1.19 22.14 -7.71
N GLU A 1072 -2.42 21.82 -8.14
CA GLU A 1072 -2.68 20.77 -9.13
C GLU A 1072 -2.05 21.13 -10.50
N GLU A 1073 -2.17 22.38 -10.92
CA GLU A 1073 -1.57 22.84 -12.19
C GLU A 1073 -0.04 22.96 -12.09
N ASN A 1074 0.52 23.30 -10.92
CA ASN A 1074 1.97 23.31 -10.69
C ASN A 1074 2.54 21.89 -10.72
N ILE A 1075 1.90 20.93 -10.05
CA ILE A 1075 2.25 19.50 -10.15
C ILE A 1075 2.21 19.05 -11.59
N ARG A 1076 1.13 19.40 -12.31
CA ARG A 1076 1.00 19.06 -13.72
C ARG A 1076 2.12 19.65 -14.55
N LEU A 1077 2.50 20.92 -14.33
CA LEU A 1077 3.64 21.53 -15.00
C LEU A 1077 4.95 20.81 -14.64
N ARG A 1078 5.26 20.59 -13.36
CA ARG A 1078 6.44 19.82 -12.90
C ARG A 1078 6.51 18.44 -13.56
N ALA A 1079 5.39 17.75 -13.68
CA ALA A 1079 5.30 16.44 -14.31
C ALA A 1079 5.42 16.51 -15.85
N MET A 1080 4.86 17.52 -16.52
CA MET A 1080 5.08 17.74 -17.96
C MET A 1080 6.55 17.99 -18.29
N PHE A 1081 7.23 18.82 -17.47
CA PHE A 1081 8.67 19.03 -17.56
C PHE A 1081 9.41 17.70 -17.45
N SER A 1082 9.08 16.88 -16.44
CA SER A 1082 9.67 15.55 -16.27
C SER A 1082 9.42 14.62 -17.47
N ARG A 1083 8.17 14.54 -17.99
CA ARG A 1083 7.76 13.58 -19.04
C ARG A 1083 8.42 13.84 -20.39
N VAL A 1084 8.43 15.09 -20.85
CA VAL A 1084 9.00 15.45 -22.16
C VAL A 1084 10.47 15.06 -22.20
N LEU A 1085 11.17 15.21 -21.07
CA LEU A 1085 12.59 14.95 -20.98
C LEU A 1085 12.90 13.45 -20.94
N PHE A 1086 12.19 12.65 -20.14
CA PHE A 1086 12.40 11.19 -20.13
C PHE A 1086 12.07 10.58 -21.49
N ARG A 1087 10.91 10.91 -22.07
CA ARG A 1087 10.42 10.29 -23.31
C ARG A 1087 11.23 10.68 -24.54
N ASP A 1088 11.51 11.97 -24.74
CA ASP A 1088 12.06 12.45 -26.01
C ASP A 1088 13.59 12.47 -26.03
N LEU A 1089 14.26 12.56 -24.87
CA LEU A 1089 15.72 12.43 -24.81
C LEU A 1089 16.19 10.97 -24.82
N GLU A 1090 15.46 10.02 -24.23
CA GLU A 1090 15.74 8.57 -24.36
C GLU A 1090 15.63 8.11 -25.84
N ARG A 1091 14.67 8.69 -26.57
CA ARG A 1091 14.55 8.51 -28.03
C ARG A 1091 15.74 9.06 -28.81
N LEU A 1092 16.47 10.05 -28.29
CA LEU A 1092 17.69 10.57 -28.92
C LEU A 1092 18.86 9.61 -28.79
N ASN A 1093 18.97 8.91 -27.67
CA ASN A 1093 19.97 7.87 -27.47
C ASN A 1093 19.79 6.68 -28.43
N ASN A 1094 18.54 6.29 -28.71
CA ASN A 1094 18.25 5.16 -29.59
C ASN A 1094 18.48 5.43 -31.09
N LYS A 1095 18.66 6.69 -31.52
CA LYS A 1095 18.80 7.05 -32.95
C LYS A 1095 20.23 7.31 -33.43
N GLY A 1096 21.25 7.25 -32.56
CA GLY A 1096 22.66 7.41 -32.96
C GLY A 1096 23.00 8.78 -33.57
N THR A 1097 22.14 9.79 -33.42
CA THR A 1097 22.27 11.11 -34.05
C THR A 1097 23.13 12.05 -33.21
N LYS A 1098 24.45 11.84 -33.21
CA LYS A 1098 25.42 12.70 -32.51
C LYS A 1098 25.47 14.15 -33.04
N ASP A 1099 25.03 14.38 -34.29
CA ASP A 1099 25.18 15.67 -34.97
C ASP A 1099 23.88 16.52 -35.06
N ARG A 1100 22.75 16.06 -34.48
CA ARG A 1100 21.44 16.78 -34.54
C ARG A 1100 20.76 16.99 -33.17
N VAL A 1101 21.56 16.96 -32.09
CA VAL A 1101 21.06 17.13 -30.72
C VAL A 1101 20.34 18.47 -30.54
N GLY A 1102 20.81 19.53 -31.21
CA GLY A 1102 20.17 20.84 -31.19
C GLY A 1102 18.71 20.83 -31.69
N ASP A 1103 18.45 20.21 -32.86
CA ASP A 1103 17.10 20.18 -33.45
C ASP A 1103 16.11 19.40 -32.56
N ALA A 1104 16.58 18.33 -31.92
CA ALA A 1104 15.73 17.51 -31.08
C ALA A 1104 15.47 18.08 -29.69
N VAL A 1105 16.47 18.74 -29.08
CA VAL A 1105 16.25 19.52 -27.84
C VAL A 1105 15.27 20.64 -28.14
N VAL A 1106 15.41 21.32 -29.28
CA VAL A 1106 14.46 22.34 -29.72
C VAL A 1106 13.05 21.77 -29.91
N ASP A 1107 12.89 20.61 -30.54
CA ASP A 1107 11.57 20.00 -30.73
C ASP A 1107 10.92 19.57 -29.41
N ALA A 1108 11.71 19.03 -28.47
CA ALA A 1108 11.24 18.68 -27.13
C ALA A 1108 10.82 19.94 -26.34
N LEU A 1109 11.67 20.99 -26.34
CA LEU A 1109 11.36 22.27 -25.70
C LEU A 1109 10.11 22.91 -26.31
N LYS A 1110 9.93 22.90 -27.64
CA LYS A 1110 8.71 23.38 -28.31
C LYS A 1110 7.47 22.62 -27.89
N GLN A 1111 7.58 21.30 -27.73
CA GLN A 1111 6.46 20.48 -27.30
C GLN A 1111 6.08 20.79 -25.84
N LEU A 1112 7.07 20.92 -24.96
CA LEU A 1112 6.88 21.31 -23.58
C LEU A 1112 6.23 22.69 -23.50
N GLU A 1113 6.83 23.69 -24.15
CA GLU A 1113 6.34 25.06 -24.25
C GLU A 1113 4.87 25.08 -24.68
N ARG A 1114 4.53 24.39 -25.78
CA ARG A 1114 3.14 24.30 -26.27
C ARG A 1114 2.19 23.68 -25.25
N GLN A 1115 2.53 22.55 -24.63
CA GLN A 1115 1.63 21.83 -23.72
C GLN A 1115 1.46 22.56 -22.38
N SER A 1116 2.55 23.11 -21.85
CA SER A 1116 2.55 23.94 -20.64
C SER A 1116 1.81 25.25 -20.86
N SER A 1117 2.01 25.93 -21.98
CA SER A 1117 1.23 27.12 -22.35
C SER A 1117 -0.26 26.83 -22.49
N ILE A 1118 -0.64 25.69 -23.08
CA ILE A 1118 -2.05 25.25 -23.12
C ILE A 1118 -2.58 25.06 -21.69
N THR A 1119 -1.78 24.44 -20.82
CA THR A 1119 -2.14 24.21 -19.42
C THR A 1119 -2.36 25.52 -18.68
N ILE A 1120 -1.42 26.47 -18.79
CA ILE A 1120 -1.51 27.81 -18.20
C ILE A 1120 -2.75 28.56 -18.71
N LYS A 1121 -2.97 28.59 -20.03
CA LYS A 1121 -4.13 29.26 -20.65
C LYS A 1121 -5.47 28.59 -20.32
N LEU A 1122 -5.49 27.28 -20.11
CA LEU A 1122 -6.70 26.58 -19.64
C LEU A 1122 -6.97 26.85 -18.16
N ALA A 1123 -5.92 26.95 -17.35
CA ALA A 1123 -6.02 27.28 -15.94
C ALA A 1123 -6.61 28.69 -15.73
N GLU A 1124 -6.19 29.67 -16.53
CA GLU A 1124 -6.76 31.03 -16.55
C GLU A 1124 -8.26 31.05 -16.92
N ARG A 1125 -8.70 30.17 -17.82
CA ARG A 1125 -10.09 30.14 -18.34
C ARG A 1125 -11.09 29.45 -17.41
N ARG A 1126 -10.64 28.62 -16.46
CA ARG A 1126 -11.49 27.79 -15.59
C ARG A 1126 -11.94 28.56 -14.35
#